data_AF-A0A0G1EBX0-F1
#
_entry.id   AF-A0A0G1EBX0-F1
#
_cell.length_a   1.000
_cell.length_b   1.000
_cell.length_c   1.000
_cell.angle_alpha   90.00
_cell.angle_beta   90.00
_cell.angle_gamma   90.00
#
_symmetry.space_group_name_H-M   'P 1'
#
loop_
_entity.id
_entity.type
_entity.pdbx_description
1 polymer ?
#
loop_
_entity_poly.entity_id
_entity_poly.type
_entity_poly.pdbx_seq_one_letter_code
_entity_poly.pdbx_strand_id
1 'polypeptide(L)'
;MSNKIIGIDLGTTNSVVAVMEGGTPKVIPTSEGRNLIPSVVEPIKNLVGDIAKRQMVLNPGNTIYSVKRLMGRKFSDAEVKKSQNMVSYTISSGKDNLAVVEVDGKKYTPQEISAKILQKAKSDAEAYLGETVDRAVITVPAYFNDAQRQATKQAGEIAGLKVERIINEPTAAALAYGLEKKKVETIAVYDLGGGTFDISILELGDSVYEVKATNGNTHLGGDDFDQTIIDYLTAEFKKENGIDLKADKQALQRVKDATEKAKIELSSSKETEINQPFITQSKTGQPLHLTMKLTRAKLEELVDDLIAKTMKPVKDCLKDAKKDPKDIDAVILVGGQTRMPKVQAVVKDYFGQEPNKSVNPDEVVAVGAAIQAGVLMGDVTDVLLLDVTPLTLGIETLGSVSTPLIERNTTVPTSKSQVFSTAADNQTSVEINVLQGERSMAVDNKSLGRFILDGIPPAPRGVPQIEVTFDLDANGILNVTAKDKTTNKEQKITIKGSTGLSDEEVEAMTKEAEKHAEEDKLKKEQVETRNQADTLIFTSEKTLKDAGDKVKPEDKAEVEKKIKDLKDVLNSASKDELEAKTKDLSEAIQKVGAAMYYEVLGVNKNATQTELKKAYRQLALKYHPDRNKAPDAAEKFKEISEAYEVLSNPEKRQTYDQFGHAAFDPAAGFGAGPFGGGTRTYRQGPFTYSYTTSGGGGFDFGGFSDPFEIFESFFGGGSPFRQARQLPRYGIQIDFMEAARGCQRTLVHQGKEYTIKIPAGADDGTRIRFDQFYVTIEVRPDRRFKRDGLDIFIDEPISFSQAALGSVITVPTIDGELKLKVRPGTQSGTLIRLRGQGMPVLRGRGRGDQYVRLIINIPEHLSRRQRQLLEEFEEEG
;
A
#
# COMPACT_ATOMS: atom_id res chain seq x y z
N MET A 1 -1.27 -12.85 18.06
CA MET A 1 -0.37 -12.95 16.89
C MET A 1 -1.25 -12.89 15.67
N SER A 2 -1.05 -11.92 14.79
CA SER A 2 -1.79 -11.88 13.53
C SER A 2 -1.36 -13.08 12.68
N ASN A 3 -2.32 -13.63 11.95
CA ASN A 3 -2.01 -14.70 10.99
C ASN A 3 -1.48 -14.15 9.66
N LYS A 4 -1.48 -12.83 9.45
CA LYS A 4 -1.13 -12.20 8.18
C LYS A 4 0.37 -11.95 8.06
N ILE A 5 0.89 -12.27 6.88
CA ILE A 5 2.23 -11.90 6.44
C ILE A 5 2.05 -10.83 5.35
N ILE A 6 2.63 -9.64 5.55
CA ILE A 6 2.60 -8.57 4.54
C ILE A 6 3.78 -8.69 3.57
N GLY A 7 3.59 -8.27 2.33
CA GLY A 7 4.66 -8.08 1.35
C GLY A 7 5.10 -6.62 1.33
N ILE A 8 6.39 -6.36 1.50
CA ILE A 8 6.95 -5.01 1.47
C ILE A 8 7.99 -4.91 0.36
N ASP A 9 7.74 -4.02 -0.60
CA ASP A 9 8.78 -3.51 -1.48
C ASP A 9 9.53 -2.37 -0.77
N LEU A 10 10.76 -2.64 -0.33
CA LEU A 10 11.62 -1.62 0.27
C LEU A 10 12.48 -0.97 -0.81
N GLY A 11 11.93 -0.09 -1.67
CA GLY A 11 12.70 0.53 -2.74
C GLY A 11 13.68 1.63 -2.29
N THR A 12 14.52 2.10 -3.22
CA THR A 12 15.49 3.20 -2.96
C THR A 12 14.81 4.56 -2.78
N THR A 13 13.80 4.83 -3.61
CA THR A 13 13.10 6.13 -3.67
C THR A 13 11.72 6.04 -3.05
N ASN A 14 11.00 4.95 -3.31
CA ASN A 14 9.68 4.68 -2.77
C ASN A 14 9.62 3.25 -2.27
N SER A 15 8.80 3.02 -1.26
CA SER A 15 8.45 1.71 -0.71
C SER A 15 6.96 1.50 -0.82
N VAL A 16 6.54 0.24 -0.94
CA VAL A 16 5.13 -0.15 -1.11
C VAL A 16 4.82 -1.34 -0.22
N VAL A 17 3.63 -1.37 0.36
CA VAL A 17 3.17 -2.48 1.18
C VAL A 17 1.91 -3.09 0.56
N ALA A 18 1.83 -4.41 0.57
CA ALA A 18 0.71 -5.18 0.04
C ALA A 18 0.41 -6.39 0.92
N VAL A 19 -0.79 -6.94 0.78
CA VAL A 19 -1.28 -8.08 1.58
C VAL A 19 -2.18 -8.97 0.74
N MET A 20 -2.26 -10.26 1.10
CA MET A 20 -3.25 -11.19 0.52
C MET A 20 -4.60 -11.08 1.25
N GLU A 21 -5.64 -10.72 0.50
CA GLU A 21 -7.02 -10.66 0.97
C GLU A 21 -7.95 -11.41 0.03
N GLY A 22 -8.71 -12.37 0.57
CA GLY A 22 -9.69 -13.14 -0.22
C GLY A 22 -9.09 -13.87 -1.42
N GLY A 23 -7.83 -14.31 -1.32
CA GLY A 23 -7.10 -14.96 -2.43
C GLY A 23 -6.51 -14.00 -3.47
N THR A 24 -6.64 -12.68 -3.28
CA THR A 24 -6.09 -11.67 -4.20
C THR A 24 -5.08 -10.77 -3.49
N PRO A 25 -3.95 -10.41 -4.13
CA PRO A 25 -3.02 -9.44 -3.56
C PRO A 25 -3.60 -8.02 -3.69
N LYS A 26 -3.47 -7.21 -2.64
CA LYS A 26 -3.87 -5.80 -2.64
C LYS A 26 -2.77 -4.91 -2.06
N VAL A 27 -2.53 -3.79 -2.73
CA VAL A 27 -1.67 -2.72 -2.21
C VAL A 27 -2.42 -1.97 -1.10
N ILE A 28 -1.73 -1.73 0.01
CA ILE A 28 -2.26 -0.99 1.15
C ILE A 28 -1.91 0.50 0.97
N PRO A 29 -2.90 1.41 0.96
CA PRO A 29 -2.63 2.84 0.92
C PRO A 29 -2.03 3.30 2.26
N THR A 30 -1.13 4.28 2.20
CA THR A 30 -0.60 4.95 3.38
C THR A 30 -1.68 5.74 4.11
N SER A 31 -1.39 6.10 5.36
CA SER A 31 -2.21 7.06 6.13
C SER A 31 -2.43 8.41 5.43
N GLU A 32 -1.53 8.81 4.51
CA GLU A 32 -1.67 10.00 3.65
C GLU A 32 -2.51 9.77 2.38
N GLY A 33 -2.99 8.53 2.14
CA GLY A 33 -3.88 8.17 1.03
C GLY A 33 -3.17 7.89 -0.30
N ARG A 34 -1.85 7.62 -0.28
CA ARG A 34 -1.09 7.22 -1.48
C ARG A 34 -0.73 5.74 -1.42
N ASN A 35 -0.39 5.14 -2.54
CA ASN A 35 0.11 3.76 -2.56
C ASN A 35 1.62 3.66 -2.30
N LEU A 36 2.35 4.77 -2.48
CA LEU A 36 3.80 4.82 -2.36
C LEU A 36 4.20 5.59 -1.09
N ILE A 37 5.14 5.02 -0.33
CA ILE A 37 5.81 5.67 0.79
C ILE A 37 7.15 6.20 0.29
N PRO A 38 7.41 7.51 0.24
CA PRO A 38 8.76 8.00 -0.05
C PRO A 38 9.78 7.40 0.94
N SER A 39 10.86 6.82 0.45
CA SER A 39 11.92 6.22 1.27
C SER A 39 12.85 7.31 1.83
N VAL A 40 12.24 8.24 2.58
CA VAL A 40 12.84 9.46 3.10
C VAL A 40 12.58 9.54 4.60
N VAL A 41 13.63 9.82 5.38
CA VAL A 41 13.60 9.80 6.84
C VAL A 41 14.33 11.01 7.42
N GLU A 42 13.74 11.67 8.41
CA GLU A 42 14.46 12.55 9.33
C GLU A 42 14.49 11.85 10.70
N PRO A 43 15.65 11.32 11.12
CA PRO A 43 15.71 10.34 12.20
C PRO A 43 15.59 10.95 13.60
N ILE A 44 15.78 12.26 13.78
CA ILE A 44 15.71 12.91 15.10
C ILE A 44 14.27 13.11 15.53
N LYS A 45 13.43 13.67 14.66
CA LYS A 45 12.00 13.87 14.90
C LYS A 45 11.16 12.66 14.50
N ASN A 46 11.81 11.59 14.04
CA ASN A 46 11.20 10.37 13.51
C ASN A 46 10.17 10.62 12.40
N LEU A 47 10.47 11.56 11.50
CA LEU A 47 9.60 11.83 10.36
C LEU A 47 9.96 10.87 9.23
N VAL A 48 8.95 10.23 8.64
CA VAL A 48 9.13 9.23 7.57
C VAL A 48 8.16 9.52 6.42
N GLY A 49 8.55 9.22 5.19
CA GLY A 49 7.67 9.34 4.03
C GLY A 49 7.47 10.79 3.59
N ASP A 50 6.22 11.13 3.28
CA ASP A 50 5.86 12.45 2.78
C ASP A 50 6.18 13.58 3.74
N ILE A 51 6.04 13.34 5.05
CA ILE A 51 6.30 14.35 6.07
C ILE A 51 7.79 14.70 6.08
N ALA A 52 8.67 13.70 5.97
CA ALA A 52 10.10 13.90 5.83
C ALA A 52 10.46 14.59 4.49
N LYS A 53 9.89 14.12 3.37
CA LYS A 53 10.14 14.68 2.03
C LYS A 53 9.78 16.17 1.95
N ARG A 54 8.69 16.61 2.60
CA ARG A 54 8.25 18.02 2.60
C ARG A 54 9.24 19.00 3.23
N GLN A 55 9.93 18.59 4.30
CA GLN A 55 10.88 19.47 4.99
C GLN A 55 12.31 19.39 4.42
N MET A 56 12.56 18.48 3.47
CA MET A 56 13.89 18.19 2.94
C MET A 56 14.59 19.44 2.38
N VAL A 57 13.85 20.35 1.76
CA VAL A 57 14.40 21.64 1.27
C VAL A 57 14.92 22.53 2.41
N LEU A 58 14.23 22.55 3.55
CA LEU A 58 14.61 23.37 4.71
C LEU A 58 15.63 22.67 5.61
N ASN A 59 15.70 21.35 5.54
CA ASN A 59 16.56 20.52 6.39
C ASN A 59 17.32 19.44 5.60
N PRO A 60 18.10 19.80 4.56
CA PRO A 60 18.70 18.83 3.64
C PRO A 60 19.84 18.02 4.26
N GLY A 61 20.48 18.53 5.32
CA GLY A 61 21.57 17.84 6.02
C GLY A 61 21.11 16.69 6.92
N ASN A 62 19.89 16.79 7.46
CA ASN A 62 19.36 15.83 8.43
C ASN A 62 18.24 14.95 7.83
N THR A 63 17.84 15.21 6.58
CA THR A 63 16.85 14.40 5.87
C THR A 63 17.56 13.39 4.96
N ILE A 64 17.39 12.10 5.26
CA ILE A 64 18.06 10.97 4.63
C ILE A 64 17.15 10.37 3.55
N TYR A 65 17.70 10.13 2.37
CA TYR A 65 17.05 9.51 1.20
C TYR A 65 18.05 8.63 0.46
N SER A 66 17.59 7.75 -0.44
CA SER A 66 18.45 6.82 -1.18
C SER A 66 19.35 5.95 -0.29
N VAL A 67 18.98 5.74 0.98
CA VAL A 67 19.79 5.00 1.97
C VAL A 67 20.04 3.55 1.55
N LYS A 68 19.13 2.98 0.74
CA LYS A 68 19.28 1.63 0.16
C LYS A 68 20.58 1.48 -0.64
N ARG A 69 21.12 2.56 -1.21
CA ARG A 69 22.43 2.55 -1.89
C ARG A 69 23.62 2.32 -0.95
N LEU A 70 23.45 2.53 0.36
CA LEU A 70 24.48 2.34 1.40
C LEU A 70 24.34 1.02 2.16
N MET A 71 23.19 0.34 2.05
CA MET A 71 22.92 -0.93 2.74
C MET A 71 24.04 -1.94 2.50
N GLY A 72 24.58 -2.52 3.58
CA GLY A 72 25.62 -3.55 3.53
C GLY A 72 26.96 -3.14 2.89
N ARG A 73 27.22 -1.84 2.71
CA ARG A 73 28.46 -1.33 2.08
C ARG A 73 29.46 -0.79 3.08
N LYS A 74 30.74 -0.88 2.73
CA LYS A 74 31.82 -0.24 3.49
C LYS A 74 32.02 1.19 3.01
N PHE A 75 32.40 2.08 3.92
CA PHE A 75 32.73 3.47 3.65
C PHE A 75 33.83 3.62 2.59
N SER A 76 34.75 2.66 2.51
CA SER A 76 35.82 2.63 1.51
C SER A 76 35.37 2.19 0.10
N ASP A 77 34.19 1.57 -0.05
CA ASP A 77 33.67 1.09 -1.33
C ASP A 77 33.49 2.25 -2.32
N ALA A 78 33.78 2.02 -3.61
CA ALA A 78 33.75 3.06 -4.65
C ALA A 78 32.33 3.63 -4.84
N GLU A 79 31.30 2.79 -4.68
CA GLU A 79 29.89 3.15 -4.76
C GLU A 79 29.48 4.09 -3.63
N VAL A 80 30.05 3.94 -2.43
CA VAL A 80 29.79 4.85 -1.31
C VAL A 80 30.41 6.22 -1.58
N LYS A 81 31.63 6.26 -2.13
CA LYS A 81 32.26 7.52 -2.57
C LYS A 81 31.44 8.24 -3.64
N LYS A 82 30.84 7.49 -4.57
CA LYS A 82 29.91 8.06 -5.55
C LYS A 82 28.67 8.63 -4.86
N SER A 83 28.08 7.89 -3.94
CA SER A 83 26.90 8.34 -3.16
C SER A 83 27.17 9.60 -2.35
N GLN A 84 28.37 9.74 -1.77
CA GLN A 84 28.79 10.94 -1.03
C GLN A 84 28.69 12.22 -1.86
N ASN A 85 28.92 12.14 -3.17
CA ASN A 85 28.81 13.28 -4.07
C ASN A 85 27.38 13.56 -4.54
N MET A 86 26.47 12.61 -4.33
CA MET A 86 25.07 12.68 -4.78
C MET A 86 24.12 13.17 -3.70
N VAL A 87 24.42 12.93 -2.42
CA VAL A 87 23.52 13.23 -1.30
C VAL A 87 23.88 14.52 -0.57
N SER A 88 22.93 15.09 0.18
CA SER A 88 23.11 16.33 0.95
C SER A 88 23.49 16.09 2.42
N TYR A 89 23.18 14.91 2.94
CA TYR A 89 23.50 14.48 4.30
C TYR A 89 24.94 13.92 4.38
N THR A 90 25.47 13.82 5.59
CA THR A 90 26.83 13.33 5.82
C THR A 90 26.85 11.80 5.85
N ILE A 91 27.69 11.20 5.02
CA ILE A 91 28.06 9.78 5.13
C ILE A 91 29.44 9.72 5.80
N SER A 92 29.57 8.95 6.87
CA SER A 92 30.81 8.78 7.63
C SER A 92 31.16 7.29 7.82
N SER A 93 32.38 7.03 8.31
CA SER A 93 32.80 5.67 8.65
C SER A 93 32.26 5.29 10.03
N GLY A 94 31.54 4.17 10.09
CA GLY A 94 31.11 3.52 11.31
C GLY A 94 32.10 2.45 11.79
N LYS A 95 31.62 1.59 12.68
CA LYS A 95 32.31 0.37 13.14
C LYS A 95 32.65 -0.51 11.93
N ASP A 96 33.82 -1.16 11.96
CA ASP A 96 34.33 -2.04 10.90
C ASP A 96 34.31 -1.44 9.48
N ASN A 97 34.46 -0.10 9.41
CA ASN A 97 34.39 0.67 8.18
C ASN A 97 33.03 0.58 7.47
N LEU A 98 31.94 0.26 8.16
CA LEU A 98 30.59 0.32 7.60
C LEU A 98 30.24 1.75 7.18
N ALA A 99 29.57 1.94 6.06
CA ALA A 99 29.03 3.24 5.68
C ALA A 99 27.82 3.58 6.57
N VAL A 100 27.90 4.69 7.31
CA VAL A 100 26.82 5.16 8.18
C VAL A 100 26.43 6.58 7.82
N VAL A 101 25.22 7.00 8.20
CA VAL A 101 24.76 8.37 8.05
C VAL A 101 24.92 9.11 9.37
N GLU A 102 25.32 10.37 9.32
CA GLU A 102 25.54 11.19 10.51
C GLU A 102 24.60 12.39 10.52
N VAL A 103 23.82 12.51 11.60
CA VAL A 103 22.79 13.53 11.78
C VAL A 103 22.93 14.12 13.19
N ASP A 104 23.16 15.43 13.27
CA ASP A 104 23.45 16.17 14.52
C ASP A 104 24.43 15.45 15.48
N GLY A 105 25.48 14.85 14.91
CA GLY A 105 26.53 14.15 15.66
C GLY A 105 26.17 12.71 16.09
N LYS A 106 24.94 12.23 15.86
CA LYS A 106 24.57 10.82 16.02
C LYS A 106 24.78 10.07 14.70
N LYS A 107 25.41 8.90 14.78
CA LYS A 107 25.59 7.98 13.65
C LYS A 107 24.45 6.98 13.64
N TYR A 108 23.83 6.83 12.47
CA TYR A 108 22.79 5.83 12.20
C TYR A 108 23.27 4.91 11.09
N THR A 109 23.09 3.62 11.30
CA THR A 109 23.32 2.62 10.25
C THR A 109 22.24 2.69 9.18
N PRO A 110 22.55 2.30 7.93
CA PRO A 110 21.53 2.15 6.89
C PRO A 110 20.36 1.25 7.29
N GLN A 111 20.63 0.24 8.12
CA GLN A 111 19.63 -0.66 8.70
C GLN A 111 18.64 0.09 9.59
N GLU A 112 19.10 0.94 10.50
CA GLU A 112 18.24 1.74 11.38
C GLU A 112 17.37 2.72 10.60
N ILE A 113 17.92 3.38 9.58
CA ILE A 113 17.14 4.29 8.72
C ILE A 113 16.08 3.50 7.93
N SER A 114 16.45 2.36 7.36
CA SER A 114 15.52 1.51 6.61
C SER A 114 14.45 0.90 7.51
N ALA A 115 14.78 0.58 8.77
CA ALA A 115 13.83 0.10 9.76
C ALA A 115 12.73 1.13 10.03
N LYS A 116 13.05 2.44 10.08
CA LYS A 116 12.02 3.49 10.21
C LYS A 116 11.03 3.51 9.04
N ILE A 117 11.49 3.22 7.82
CA ILE A 117 10.62 3.08 6.64
C ILE A 117 9.72 1.85 6.77
N LEU A 118 10.31 0.72 7.19
CA LEU A 118 9.57 -0.53 7.42
C LEU A 118 8.56 -0.41 8.58
N GLN A 119 8.89 0.34 9.62
CA GLN A 119 7.96 0.66 10.72
C GLN A 119 6.76 1.49 10.24
N LYS A 120 6.97 2.46 9.33
CA LYS A 120 5.85 3.18 8.71
C LYS A 120 4.99 2.23 7.86
N ALA A 121 5.60 1.37 7.05
CA ALA A 121 4.86 0.37 6.26
C ALA A 121 4.05 -0.59 7.14
N LYS A 122 4.65 -1.06 8.24
CA LYS A 122 3.97 -1.86 9.28
C LYS A 122 2.80 -1.09 9.89
N SER A 123 3.01 0.15 10.32
CA SER A 123 1.97 0.96 10.96
C SER A 123 0.79 1.26 10.01
N ASP A 124 1.07 1.57 8.75
CA ASP A 124 0.03 1.77 7.73
C ASP A 124 -0.74 0.45 7.46
N ALA A 125 -0.06 -0.70 7.45
CA ALA A 125 -0.70 -2.01 7.33
C ALA A 125 -1.57 -2.37 8.55
N GLU A 126 -1.10 -2.11 9.77
CA GLU A 126 -1.86 -2.33 11.00
C GLU A 126 -3.11 -1.45 11.05
N ALA A 127 -3.00 -0.18 10.65
CA ALA A 127 -4.12 0.74 10.56
C ALA A 127 -5.15 0.28 9.52
N TYR A 128 -4.71 -0.29 8.40
CA TYR A 128 -5.58 -0.82 7.35
C TYR A 128 -6.30 -2.11 7.79
N LEU A 129 -5.56 -3.05 8.37
CA LEU A 129 -6.07 -4.37 8.75
C LEU A 129 -6.86 -4.36 10.06
N GLY A 130 -6.62 -3.38 10.94
CA GLY A 130 -7.23 -3.31 12.27
C GLY A 130 -6.66 -4.32 13.28
N GLU A 131 -5.49 -4.91 12.98
CA GLU A 131 -4.77 -5.85 13.83
C GLU A 131 -3.25 -5.63 13.75
N THR A 132 -2.50 -6.11 14.75
CA THR A 132 -1.03 -6.01 14.80
C THR A 132 -0.36 -6.86 13.73
N VAL A 133 0.68 -6.36 13.06
CA VAL A 133 1.42 -7.09 12.01
C VAL A 133 2.85 -7.34 12.46
N ASP A 134 3.22 -8.61 12.60
CA ASP A 134 4.54 -9.03 13.12
C ASP A 134 5.38 -9.81 12.10
N ARG A 135 4.87 -10.11 10.90
CA ARG A 135 5.54 -10.95 9.90
C ARG A 135 5.53 -10.29 8.52
N ALA A 136 6.66 -10.37 7.81
CA ALA A 136 6.78 -9.79 6.48
C ALA A 136 7.64 -10.63 5.51
N VAL A 137 7.33 -10.50 4.23
CA VAL A 137 8.23 -10.79 3.11
C VAL A 137 8.78 -9.45 2.62
N ILE A 138 10.10 -9.30 2.54
CA ILE A 138 10.76 -8.04 2.16
C ILE A 138 11.56 -8.24 0.87
N THR A 139 11.46 -7.29 -0.06
CA THR A 139 12.16 -7.36 -1.35
C THR A 139 13.60 -6.84 -1.28
N VAL A 140 14.45 -7.39 -2.16
CA VAL A 140 15.80 -6.90 -2.44
C VAL A 140 16.09 -6.97 -3.95
N PRO A 141 16.98 -6.12 -4.47
CA PRO A 141 17.48 -6.24 -5.85
C PRO A 141 18.08 -7.63 -6.06
N ALA A 142 17.83 -8.24 -7.23
CA ALA A 142 18.29 -9.60 -7.50
C ALA A 142 19.82 -9.71 -7.39
N TYR A 143 20.54 -8.65 -7.79
CA TYR A 143 21.99 -8.59 -7.76
C TYR A 143 22.59 -8.15 -6.41
N PHE A 144 21.79 -8.08 -5.33
CA PHE A 144 22.32 -7.85 -3.98
C PHE A 144 23.24 -9.00 -3.52
N ASN A 145 24.38 -8.61 -2.96
CA ASN A 145 25.29 -9.53 -2.30
C ASN A 145 24.78 -9.97 -0.92
N ASP A 146 25.47 -10.92 -0.31
CA ASP A 146 25.11 -11.49 1.00
C ASP A 146 24.98 -10.42 2.12
N ALA A 147 25.95 -9.50 2.22
CA ALA A 147 25.94 -8.42 3.22
C ALA A 147 24.73 -7.49 3.06
N GLN A 148 24.33 -7.20 1.83
CA GLN A 148 23.18 -6.34 1.55
C GLN A 148 21.84 -7.01 1.89
N ARG A 149 21.73 -8.32 1.59
CA ARG A 149 20.56 -9.15 1.95
C ARG A 149 20.41 -9.24 3.46
N GLN A 150 21.49 -9.55 4.16
CA GLN A 150 21.49 -9.66 5.61
C GLN A 150 21.20 -8.31 6.28
N ALA A 151 21.77 -7.21 5.79
CA ALA A 151 21.46 -5.88 6.31
C ALA A 151 19.98 -5.52 6.13
N THR A 152 19.36 -5.91 5.01
CA THR A 152 17.93 -5.69 4.77
C THR A 152 17.07 -6.53 5.70
N LYS A 153 17.45 -7.79 5.95
CA LYS A 153 16.80 -8.64 6.95
C LYS A 153 16.88 -8.03 8.35
N GLN A 154 18.06 -7.56 8.77
CA GLN A 154 18.25 -6.88 10.05
C GLN A 154 17.40 -5.61 10.16
N ALA A 155 17.23 -4.84 9.08
CA ALA A 155 16.32 -3.68 9.10
C ALA A 155 14.86 -4.09 9.39
N GLY A 156 14.42 -5.23 8.87
CA GLY A 156 13.11 -5.81 9.19
C GLY A 156 12.99 -6.22 10.65
N GLU A 157 14.02 -6.88 11.19
CA GLU A 157 14.08 -7.28 12.60
C GLU A 157 14.03 -6.07 13.53
N ILE A 158 14.83 -5.02 13.24
CA ILE A 158 14.83 -3.74 13.99
C ILE A 158 13.45 -3.06 13.91
N ALA A 159 12.73 -3.22 12.80
CA ALA A 159 11.36 -2.70 12.66
C ALA A 159 10.29 -3.49 13.43
N GLY A 160 10.69 -4.56 14.13
CA GLY A 160 9.78 -5.45 14.84
C GLY A 160 8.97 -6.34 13.89
N LEU A 161 9.58 -6.76 12.77
CA LEU A 161 9.03 -7.71 11.82
C LEU A 161 9.88 -8.99 11.81
N LYS A 162 9.23 -10.13 11.97
CA LYS A 162 9.79 -11.42 11.61
C LYS A 162 9.84 -11.53 10.09
N VAL A 163 11.04 -11.45 9.54
CA VAL A 163 11.27 -11.58 8.09
C VAL A 163 11.18 -13.05 7.68
N GLU A 164 10.05 -13.46 7.12
CA GLU A 164 9.77 -14.85 6.74
C GLU A 164 10.48 -15.25 5.44
N ARG A 165 10.72 -14.27 4.56
CA ARG A 165 11.46 -14.44 3.31
C ARG A 165 12.04 -13.12 2.84
N ILE A 166 13.28 -13.16 2.35
CA ILE A 166 13.81 -12.15 1.44
C ILE A 166 13.57 -12.63 0.01
N ILE A 167 12.86 -11.83 -0.80
CA ILE A 167 12.55 -12.16 -2.20
C ILE A 167 13.23 -11.18 -3.16
N ASN A 168 13.71 -11.68 -4.29
CA ASN A 168 14.28 -10.84 -5.33
C ASN A 168 13.18 -10.00 -6.02
N GLU A 169 13.42 -8.71 -6.27
CA GLU A 169 12.46 -7.79 -6.90
C GLU A 169 11.94 -8.30 -8.26
N PRO A 170 12.79 -8.76 -9.20
CA PRO A 170 12.32 -9.29 -10.48
C PRO A 170 11.51 -10.58 -10.32
N THR A 171 11.88 -11.43 -9.35
CA THR A 171 11.15 -12.66 -9.02
C THR A 171 9.75 -12.35 -8.47
N ALA A 172 9.65 -11.37 -7.58
CA ALA A 172 8.36 -10.89 -7.08
C ALA A 172 7.50 -10.34 -8.23
N ALA A 173 8.09 -9.53 -9.12
CA ALA A 173 7.36 -9.02 -10.27
C ALA A 173 6.87 -10.13 -11.22
N ALA A 174 7.67 -11.18 -11.42
CA ALA A 174 7.30 -12.35 -12.19
C ALA A 174 6.13 -13.13 -11.55
N LEU A 175 6.12 -13.30 -10.22
CA LEU A 175 4.99 -13.91 -9.50
C LEU A 175 3.69 -13.13 -9.73
N ALA A 176 3.75 -11.80 -9.62
CA ALA A 176 2.59 -10.94 -9.86
C ALA A 176 2.10 -10.98 -11.32
N TYR A 177 3.02 -11.07 -12.29
CA TYR A 177 2.67 -11.22 -13.70
C TYR A 177 2.06 -12.60 -14.02
N GLY A 178 2.64 -13.67 -13.46
CA GLY A 178 2.31 -15.05 -13.82
C GLY A 178 1.09 -15.64 -13.12
N LEU A 179 0.62 -15.07 -12.00
CA LEU A 179 -0.41 -15.68 -11.15
C LEU A 179 -1.70 -16.07 -11.90
N GLU A 180 -2.12 -15.27 -12.88
CA GLU A 180 -3.33 -15.52 -13.68
C GLU A 180 -3.06 -16.24 -15.01
N LYS A 181 -1.79 -16.54 -15.32
CA LYS A 181 -1.35 -17.11 -16.60
C LYS A 181 -1.26 -18.63 -16.49
N LYS A 182 -1.77 -19.32 -17.51
CA LYS A 182 -1.73 -20.80 -17.64
C LYS A 182 -0.87 -21.27 -18.81
N LYS A 183 -0.03 -20.39 -19.34
CA LYS A 183 0.80 -20.68 -20.51
C LYS A 183 2.25 -20.74 -20.05
N VAL A 184 2.98 -21.72 -20.59
CA VAL A 184 4.43 -21.76 -20.44
C VAL A 184 5.03 -20.58 -21.23
N GLU A 185 5.72 -19.66 -20.56
CA GLU A 185 6.30 -18.45 -21.14
C GLU A 185 7.71 -18.22 -20.58
N THR A 186 8.66 -17.89 -21.46
CA THR A 186 9.96 -17.34 -21.05
C THR A 186 9.84 -15.83 -21.01
N ILE A 187 10.05 -15.21 -19.85
CA ILE A 187 9.94 -13.75 -19.67
C ILE A 187 11.29 -13.11 -19.33
N ALA A 188 11.44 -11.85 -19.70
CA ALA A 188 12.52 -10.99 -19.25
C ALA A 188 11.96 -9.89 -18.37
N VAL A 189 12.36 -9.84 -17.10
CA VAL A 189 11.98 -8.76 -16.18
C VAL A 189 13.11 -7.73 -16.15
N TYR A 190 12.85 -6.57 -16.74
CA TYR A 190 13.76 -5.42 -16.76
C TYR A 190 13.32 -4.44 -15.68
N ASP A 191 14.05 -4.41 -14.57
CA ASP A 191 13.76 -3.56 -13.41
C ASP A 191 14.76 -2.41 -13.33
N LEU A 192 14.31 -1.18 -13.58
CA LEU A 192 15.11 0.03 -13.44
C LEU A 192 14.42 0.97 -12.45
N GLY A 193 14.85 0.90 -11.19
CA GLY A 193 14.37 1.71 -10.09
C GLY A 193 15.13 3.03 -9.92
N GLY A 194 15.03 3.62 -8.72
CA GLY A 194 15.78 4.84 -8.36
C GLY A 194 17.26 4.58 -8.06
N GLY A 195 17.58 3.40 -7.52
CA GLY A 195 18.93 3.05 -7.04
C GLY A 195 19.65 1.96 -7.82
N THR A 196 18.87 1.05 -8.39
CA THR A 196 19.35 -0.25 -8.87
C THR A 196 18.74 -0.59 -10.22
N PHE A 197 19.48 -1.40 -10.96
CA PHE A 197 19.05 -2.01 -12.21
C PHE A 197 19.21 -3.52 -12.10
N ASP A 198 18.16 -4.28 -12.36
CA ASP A 198 18.20 -5.73 -12.46
C ASP A 198 17.58 -6.20 -13.77
N ILE A 199 18.09 -7.32 -14.27
CA ILE A 199 17.50 -8.07 -15.38
C ILE A 199 17.49 -9.54 -15.00
N SER A 200 16.33 -10.17 -15.09
CA SER A 200 16.18 -11.61 -14.85
C SER A 200 15.43 -12.25 -16.00
N ILE A 201 15.92 -13.40 -16.45
CA ILE A 201 15.22 -14.27 -17.40
C ILE A 201 14.59 -15.41 -16.61
N LEU A 202 13.27 -15.56 -16.72
CA LEU A 202 12.51 -16.58 -16.01
C LEU A 202 11.73 -17.44 -17.00
N GLU A 203 11.62 -18.73 -16.71
CA GLU A 203 10.63 -19.60 -17.34
C GLU A 203 9.46 -19.79 -16.37
N LEU A 204 8.28 -19.40 -16.83
CA LEU A 204 7.01 -19.59 -16.14
C LEU A 204 6.35 -20.81 -16.75
N GLY A 205 6.15 -21.86 -15.97
CA GLY A 205 5.40 -23.06 -16.35
C GLY A 205 4.06 -23.15 -15.62
N ASP A 206 3.38 -24.29 -15.74
CA ASP A 206 2.22 -24.60 -14.89
C ASP A 206 2.69 -24.65 -13.44
N SER A 207 2.43 -23.58 -12.70
CA SER A 207 2.73 -23.43 -11.27
C SER A 207 4.21 -23.39 -10.89
N VAL A 208 5.15 -23.44 -11.85
CA VAL A 208 6.60 -23.37 -11.59
C VAL A 208 7.18 -22.08 -12.14
N TYR A 209 7.91 -21.35 -11.30
CA TYR A 209 8.59 -20.11 -11.63
C TYR A 209 10.08 -20.34 -11.45
N GLU A 210 10.83 -20.45 -12.54
CA GLU A 210 12.26 -20.77 -12.48
C GLU A 210 13.08 -19.62 -13.05
N VAL A 211 13.95 -19.05 -12.21
CA VAL A 211 14.94 -18.06 -12.65
C VAL A 211 16.05 -18.80 -13.39
N LYS A 212 16.25 -18.50 -14.67
CA LYS A 212 17.31 -19.11 -15.49
C LYS A 212 18.62 -18.35 -15.38
N ALA A 213 18.54 -17.03 -15.32
CA ALA A 213 19.67 -16.17 -15.06
C ALA A 213 19.22 -14.84 -14.49
N THR A 214 20.12 -14.21 -13.73
CA THR A 214 19.96 -12.83 -13.28
C THR A 214 21.26 -12.06 -13.42
N ASN A 215 21.17 -10.76 -13.70
CA ASN A 215 22.30 -9.84 -13.76
C ASN A 215 21.82 -8.44 -13.39
N GLY A 216 22.74 -7.49 -13.19
CA GLY A 216 22.33 -6.15 -12.81
C GLY A 216 23.47 -5.21 -12.43
N ASN A 217 23.08 -4.06 -11.88
CA ASN A 217 23.95 -3.07 -11.29
C ASN A 217 23.25 -2.43 -10.09
N THR A 218 23.77 -2.72 -8.89
CA THR A 218 23.21 -2.26 -7.61
C THR A 218 23.51 -0.77 -7.31
N HIS A 219 23.98 -0.02 -8.30
CA HIS A 219 24.33 1.39 -8.19
C HIS A 219 24.11 2.19 -9.50
N LEU A 220 23.06 1.81 -10.23
CA LEU A 220 22.58 2.44 -11.45
C LEU A 220 21.06 2.54 -11.38
N GLY A 221 20.50 3.75 -11.42
CA GLY A 221 19.06 3.98 -11.39
C GLY A 221 18.70 5.46 -11.54
N GLY A 222 17.45 5.81 -11.26
CA GLY A 222 16.93 7.17 -11.39
C GLY A 222 17.74 8.28 -10.71
N ASP A 223 18.40 8.01 -9.58
CA ASP A 223 19.26 9.01 -8.91
C ASP A 223 20.47 9.39 -9.79
N ASP A 224 20.97 8.47 -10.62
CA ASP A 224 22.07 8.75 -11.55
C ASP A 224 21.61 9.63 -12.70
N PHE A 225 20.38 9.40 -13.19
CA PHE A 225 19.76 10.24 -14.22
C PHE A 225 19.56 11.66 -13.69
N ASP A 226 19.07 11.78 -12.46
CA ASP A 226 18.90 13.08 -11.80
C ASP A 226 20.25 13.78 -11.63
N GLN A 227 21.29 13.07 -11.18
CA GLN A 227 22.62 13.64 -11.00
C GLN A 227 23.20 14.20 -12.31
N THR A 228 23.06 13.48 -13.43
CA THR A 228 23.52 13.96 -14.74
C THR A 228 22.82 15.25 -15.16
N ILE A 229 21.51 15.36 -14.90
CA ILE A 229 20.76 16.57 -15.21
C ILE A 229 21.16 17.71 -14.25
N ILE A 230 21.31 17.45 -12.95
CA ILE A 230 21.77 18.43 -11.96
C ILE A 230 23.14 18.99 -12.35
N ASP A 231 24.06 18.13 -12.79
CA ASP A 231 25.39 18.54 -13.24
C ASP A 231 25.30 19.49 -14.45
N TYR A 232 24.42 19.20 -15.41
CA TYR A 232 24.14 20.07 -16.54
C TYR A 232 23.54 21.42 -16.10
N LEU A 233 22.48 21.41 -15.27
CA LEU A 233 21.81 22.63 -14.81
C LEU A 233 22.75 23.54 -14.02
N THR A 234 23.53 22.96 -13.11
CA THR A 234 24.47 23.70 -12.27
C THR A 234 25.66 24.24 -13.08
N ALA A 235 26.13 23.50 -14.09
CA ALA A 235 27.17 23.97 -15.00
C ALA A 235 26.71 25.15 -15.86
N GLU A 236 25.52 25.07 -16.47
CA GLU A 236 24.98 26.18 -17.27
C GLU A 236 24.66 27.39 -16.39
N PHE A 237 24.07 27.21 -15.19
CA PHE A 237 23.85 28.31 -14.26
C PHE A 237 25.15 29.00 -13.85
N LYS A 238 26.22 28.22 -13.59
CA LYS A 238 27.54 28.75 -13.25
C LYS A 238 28.18 29.50 -14.41
N LYS A 239 27.97 29.04 -15.64
CA LYS A 239 28.45 29.71 -16.86
C LYS A 239 27.75 31.06 -17.08
N GLU A 240 26.45 31.14 -16.83
CA GLU A 240 25.66 32.35 -16.99
C GLU A 240 25.89 33.37 -15.86
N ASN A 241 25.96 32.90 -14.61
CA ASN A 241 25.92 33.77 -13.43
C ASN A 241 27.24 33.82 -12.63
N GLY A 242 28.21 32.96 -12.96
CA GLY A 242 29.50 32.86 -12.25
C GLY A 242 29.41 32.25 -10.84
N ILE A 243 28.29 31.61 -10.49
CA ILE A 243 28.01 31.08 -9.14
C ILE A 243 27.76 29.59 -9.20
N ASP A 244 28.40 28.86 -8.29
CA ASP A 244 28.25 27.41 -8.18
C ASP A 244 27.15 27.06 -7.16
N LEU A 245 25.98 26.62 -7.67
CA LEU A 245 24.86 26.22 -6.82
C LEU A 245 25.16 24.98 -5.97
N LYS A 246 26.19 24.19 -6.29
CA LYS A 246 26.57 23.01 -5.49
C LYS A 246 27.14 23.38 -4.13
N ALA A 247 27.65 24.61 -3.98
CA ALA A 247 28.19 25.10 -2.72
C ALA A 247 27.10 25.44 -1.69
N ASP A 248 25.88 25.71 -2.14
CA ASP A 248 24.72 26.02 -1.29
C ASP A 248 23.82 24.78 -1.19
N LYS A 249 23.78 24.16 -0.01
CA LYS A 249 23.01 22.93 0.24
C LYS A 249 21.51 23.13 0.00
N GLN A 250 20.96 24.28 0.34
CA GLN A 250 19.54 24.56 0.19
C GLN A 250 19.18 24.81 -1.27
N ALA A 251 20.01 25.59 -1.98
CA ALA A 251 19.86 25.79 -3.42
C ALA A 251 19.97 24.45 -4.18
N LEU A 252 20.99 23.65 -3.87
CA LEU A 252 21.20 22.34 -4.48
C LEU A 252 20.00 21.41 -4.24
N GLN A 253 19.40 21.41 -3.05
CA GLN A 253 18.22 20.58 -2.78
C GLN A 253 17.01 21.03 -3.61
N ARG A 254 16.81 22.34 -3.79
CA ARG A 254 15.75 22.85 -4.67
C ARG A 254 15.98 22.46 -6.14
N VAL A 255 17.25 22.47 -6.58
CA VAL A 255 17.61 22.00 -7.93
C VAL A 255 17.34 20.51 -8.08
N LYS A 256 17.66 19.68 -7.07
CA LYS A 256 17.35 18.24 -7.06
C LYS A 256 15.85 17.99 -7.21
N ASP A 257 15.03 18.62 -6.38
CA ASP A 257 13.57 18.47 -6.41
C ASP A 257 12.97 18.91 -7.75
N ALA A 258 13.48 20.00 -8.33
CA ALA A 258 13.04 20.49 -9.63
C ALA A 258 13.48 19.57 -10.78
N THR A 259 14.67 18.97 -10.66
CA THR A 259 15.24 18.05 -11.65
C THR A 259 14.44 16.76 -11.72
N GLU A 260 14.14 16.12 -10.59
CA GLU A 260 13.34 14.90 -10.54
C GLU A 260 11.98 15.13 -11.21
N LYS A 261 11.31 16.26 -10.89
CA LYS A 261 10.04 16.65 -11.51
C LYS A 261 10.16 16.85 -13.02
N ALA A 262 11.17 17.59 -13.48
CA ALA A 262 11.40 17.82 -14.89
C ALA A 262 11.66 16.51 -15.67
N LYS A 263 12.47 15.60 -15.11
CA LYS A 263 12.71 14.26 -15.68
C LYS A 263 11.41 13.47 -15.83
N ILE A 264 10.57 13.46 -14.79
CA ILE A 264 9.28 12.77 -14.80
C ILE A 264 8.33 13.41 -15.82
N GLU A 265 8.21 14.74 -15.85
CA GLU A 265 7.37 15.47 -16.82
C GLU A 265 7.78 15.19 -18.26
N LEU A 266 9.08 15.11 -18.55
CA LEU A 266 9.61 14.80 -19.89
C LEU A 266 9.29 13.38 -20.35
N SER A 267 8.82 12.49 -19.47
CA SER A 267 8.33 11.17 -19.86
C SER A 267 6.99 11.24 -20.62
N SER A 268 6.22 12.32 -20.45
CA SER A 268 4.96 12.57 -21.19
C SER A 268 5.05 13.78 -22.11
N SER A 269 5.72 14.86 -21.68
CA SER A 269 5.91 16.11 -22.43
C SER A 269 7.19 16.11 -23.27
N LYS A 270 7.22 16.90 -24.35
CA LYS A 270 8.42 17.05 -25.21
C LYS A 270 9.43 18.06 -24.65
N GLU A 271 8.98 18.95 -23.78
CA GLU A 271 9.77 19.99 -23.14
C GLU A 271 9.14 20.35 -21.78
N THR A 272 9.96 20.89 -20.88
CA THR A 272 9.55 21.45 -19.59
C THR A 272 10.42 22.66 -19.27
N GLU A 273 9.93 23.54 -18.39
CA GLU A 273 10.68 24.67 -17.88
C GLU A 273 11.00 24.46 -16.40
N ILE A 274 12.29 24.40 -16.08
CA ILE A 274 12.78 24.37 -14.71
C ILE A 274 12.85 25.81 -14.24
N ASN A 275 11.93 26.18 -13.35
CA ASN A 275 11.82 27.53 -12.81
C ASN A 275 11.95 27.52 -11.28
N GLN A 276 13.09 28.00 -10.78
CA GLN A 276 13.39 28.16 -9.36
C GLN A 276 13.71 29.64 -9.07
N PRO A 277 12.70 30.43 -8.64
CA PRO A 277 12.92 31.82 -8.33
C PRO A 277 13.70 31.98 -7.02
N PHE A 278 14.51 33.04 -6.91
CA PHE A 278 15.31 33.32 -5.71
C PHE A 278 16.15 32.10 -5.31
N ILE A 279 16.82 31.46 -6.28
CA ILE A 279 17.59 30.24 -6.04
C ILE A 279 18.87 30.55 -5.25
N THR A 280 19.47 31.71 -5.49
CA THR A 280 20.64 32.22 -4.76
C THR A 280 20.74 33.75 -4.93
N GLN A 281 21.78 34.37 -4.38
CA GLN A 281 22.08 35.79 -4.55
C GLN A 281 23.42 35.98 -5.25
N SER A 282 23.52 37.03 -6.06
CA SER A 282 24.79 37.46 -6.65
C SER A 282 25.72 38.08 -5.59
N LYS A 283 27.00 38.27 -5.96
CA LYS A 283 27.97 38.96 -5.11
C LYS A 283 27.56 40.39 -4.73
N THR A 284 26.66 41.01 -5.49
CA THR A 284 26.12 42.36 -5.24
C THR A 284 24.80 42.34 -4.46
N GLY A 285 24.35 41.15 -4.02
CA GLY A 285 23.10 40.97 -3.26
C GLY A 285 21.83 40.90 -4.12
N GLN A 286 21.95 41.02 -5.46
CA GLN A 286 20.80 40.86 -6.34
C GLN A 286 20.33 39.40 -6.33
N PRO A 287 19.02 39.13 -6.17
CA PRO A 287 18.48 37.78 -6.24
C PRO A 287 18.64 37.22 -7.65
N LEU A 288 19.04 35.96 -7.74
CA LEU A 288 19.15 35.22 -8.99
C LEU A 288 18.08 34.14 -9.06
N HIS A 289 17.66 33.82 -10.28
CA HIS A 289 16.63 32.83 -10.58
C HIS A 289 17.25 31.79 -11.51
N LEU A 290 16.92 30.51 -11.30
CA LEU A 290 17.23 29.46 -12.28
C LEU A 290 15.99 29.28 -13.14
N THR A 291 16.06 29.72 -14.39
CA THR A 291 15.00 29.52 -15.39
C THR A 291 15.64 28.88 -16.61
N MET A 292 15.35 27.60 -16.83
CA MET A 292 15.96 26.83 -17.92
C MET A 292 14.93 25.93 -18.58
N LYS A 293 14.87 26.00 -19.91
CA LYS A 293 14.08 25.08 -20.71
C LYS A 293 14.86 23.80 -20.97
N LEU A 294 14.27 22.65 -20.64
CA LEU A 294 14.84 21.34 -20.92
C LEU A 294 13.92 20.58 -21.88
N THR A 295 14.47 20.12 -23.01
CA THR A 295 13.73 19.30 -23.98
C THR A 295 13.98 17.81 -23.71
N ARG A 296 13.04 16.95 -24.12
CA ARG A 296 13.22 15.49 -24.03
C ARG A 296 14.45 15.05 -24.82
N ALA A 297 14.68 15.61 -25.99
CA ALA A 297 15.86 15.30 -26.81
C ALA A 297 17.16 15.62 -26.06
N LYS A 298 17.23 16.76 -25.34
CA LYS A 298 18.40 17.09 -24.54
C LYS A 298 18.56 16.17 -23.33
N LEU A 299 17.46 15.82 -22.66
CA LEU A 299 17.49 14.82 -21.58
C LEU A 299 18.04 13.49 -22.09
N GLU A 300 17.53 12.99 -23.22
CA GLU A 300 17.97 11.74 -23.83
C GLU A 300 19.45 11.77 -24.21
N GLU A 301 19.95 12.88 -24.78
CA GLU A 301 21.38 13.10 -25.06
C GLU A 301 22.24 12.99 -23.78
N LEU A 302 21.78 13.61 -22.68
CA LEU A 302 22.51 13.62 -21.42
C LEU A 302 22.63 12.24 -20.78
N VAL A 303 21.59 11.40 -20.89
CA VAL A 303 21.50 10.11 -20.16
C VAL A 303 21.70 8.87 -21.04
N ASP A 304 21.99 9.04 -22.34
CA ASP A 304 22.13 7.92 -23.29
C ASP A 304 23.17 6.88 -22.80
N ASP A 305 24.29 7.36 -22.26
CA ASP A 305 25.33 6.50 -21.67
C ASP A 305 24.83 5.66 -20.47
N LEU A 306 23.91 6.19 -19.67
CA LEU A 306 23.32 5.47 -18.53
C LEU A 306 22.38 4.36 -19.02
N ILE A 307 21.61 4.64 -20.07
CA ILE A 307 20.73 3.64 -20.70
C ILE A 307 21.59 2.57 -21.40
N ALA A 308 22.64 2.95 -22.12
CA ALA A 308 23.55 2.00 -22.75
C ALA A 308 24.20 1.03 -21.73
N LYS A 309 24.48 1.50 -20.51
CA LYS A 309 25.04 0.68 -19.43
C LYS A 309 24.08 -0.42 -18.93
N THR A 310 22.77 -0.30 -19.12
CA THR A 310 21.81 -1.36 -18.75
C THR A 310 21.85 -2.52 -19.76
N MET A 311 22.22 -2.26 -21.01
CA MET A 311 22.17 -3.26 -22.08
C MET A 311 23.28 -4.32 -22.01
N LYS A 312 24.40 -4.03 -21.33
CA LYS A 312 25.44 -5.03 -21.09
C LYS A 312 24.93 -6.16 -20.17
N PRO A 313 24.42 -5.87 -18.95
CA PRO A 313 23.78 -6.91 -18.13
C PRO A 313 22.67 -7.67 -18.84
N VAL A 314 21.86 -7.00 -19.69
CA VAL A 314 20.80 -7.68 -20.47
C VAL A 314 21.39 -8.74 -21.40
N LYS A 315 22.45 -8.40 -22.15
CA LYS A 315 23.14 -9.33 -23.05
C LYS A 315 23.80 -10.48 -22.29
N ASP A 316 24.46 -10.17 -21.18
CA ASP A 316 25.14 -11.15 -20.34
C ASP A 316 24.12 -12.13 -19.69
N CYS A 317 22.97 -11.61 -19.24
CA CYS A 317 21.90 -12.41 -18.64
C CYS A 317 21.25 -13.38 -19.65
N LEU A 318 20.96 -12.92 -20.87
CA LEU A 318 20.45 -13.78 -21.95
C LEU A 318 21.45 -14.89 -22.31
N LYS A 319 22.75 -14.55 -22.39
CA LYS A 319 23.80 -15.51 -22.65
C LYS A 319 23.88 -16.58 -21.56
N ASP A 320 23.81 -16.19 -20.29
CA ASP A 320 23.81 -17.10 -19.16
C ASP A 320 22.57 -18.00 -19.15
N ALA A 321 21.40 -17.46 -19.51
CA ALA A 321 20.15 -18.20 -19.68
C ALA A 321 20.14 -19.11 -20.92
N LYS A 322 21.14 -18.97 -21.81
CA LYS A 322 21.21 -19.64 -23.13
C LYS A 322 19.97 -19.37 -23.98
N LYS A 323 19.52 -18.10 -24.00
CA LYS A 323 18.38 -17.61 -24.76
C LYS A 323 18.81 -16.48 -25.69
N ASP A 324 18.20 -16.42 -26.87
CA ASP A 324 18.26 -15.26 -27.75
C ASP A 324 17.11 -14.29 -27.41
N PRO A 325 17.20 -12.99 -27.78
CA PRO A 325 16.11 -12.04 -27.55
C PRO A 325 14.75 -12.46 -28.12
N LYS A 326 14.75 -13.21 -29.23
CA LYS A 326 13.57 -13.76 -29.90
C LYS A 326 12.90 -14.92 -29.14
N ASP A 327 13.61 -15.54 -28.20
CA ASP A 327 13.11 -16.66 -27.39
C ASP A 327 12.33 -16.16 -26.17
N ILE A 328 12.26 -14.84 -25.98
CA ILE A 328 11.52 -14.20 -24.90
C ILE A 328 10.09 -13.96 -25.35
N ASP A 329 9.12 -14.55 -24.66
CA ASP A 329 7.68 -14.42 -24.94
C ASP A 329 7.11 -13.07 -24.46
N ALA A 330 7.64 -12.52 -23.37
CA ALA A 330 7.23 -11.23 -22.84
C ALA A 330 8.35 -10.49 -22.11
N VAL A 331 8.40 -9.17 -22.27
CA VAL A 331 9.31 -8.29 -21.54
C VAL A 331 8.53 -7.47 -20.53
N ILE A 332 8.79 -7.64 -19.24
CA ILE A 332 8.11 -6.94 -18.15
C ILE A 332 8.97 -5.77 -17.69
N LEU A 333 8.43 -4.55 -17.70
CA LEU A 333 9.11 -3.36 -17.18
C LEU A 333 8.70 -3.11 -15.73
N VAL A 334 9.70 -2.95 -14.87
CA VAL A 334 9.52 -2.71 -13.43
C VAL A 334 10.35 -1.49 -13.02
N GLY A 335 9.89 -0.74 -12.03
CA GLY A 335 10.57 0.44 -11.52
C GLY A 335 10.26 1.72 -12.31
N GLY A 336 10.08 2.82 -11.58
CA GLY A 336 9.59 4.08 -12.15
C GLY A 336 10.47 4.70 -13.25
N GLN A 337 11.78 4.39 -13.30
CA GLN A 337 12.67 4.93 -14.33
C GLN A 337 12.46 4.26 -15.70
N THR A 338 11.76 3.11 -15.77
CA THR A 338 11.29 2.50 -17.02
C THR A 338 10.15 3.25 -17.71
N ARG A 339 9.55 4.25 -17.03
CA ARG A 339 8.55 5.14 -17.63
C ARG A 339 9.13 6.09 -18.69
N MET A 340 10.46 6.26 -18.72
CA MET A 340 11.14 7.08 -19.72
C MET A 340 10.99 6.49 -21.14
N PRO A 341 10.45 7.25 -22.13
CA PRO A 341 10.20 6.73 -23.49
C PRO A 341 11.44 6.14 -24.17
N LYS A 342 12.62 6.75 -23.99
CA LYS A 342 13.88 6.24 -24.55
C LYS A 342 14.28 4.88 -23.98
N VAL A 343 14.05 4.63 -22.69
CA VAL A 343 14.30 3.31 -22.08
C VAL A 343 13.38 2.27 -22.72
N GLN A 344 12.09 2.57 -22.84
CA GLN A 344 11.13 1.66 -23.48
C GLN A 344 11.48 1.39 -24.94
N ALA A 345 11.91 2.42 -25.68
CA ALA A 345 12.34 2.29 -27.07
C ALA A 345 13.56 1.39 -27.20
N VAL A 346 14.61 1.60 -26.38
CA VAL A 346 15.82 0.76 -26.41
C VAL A 346 15.50 -0.71 -26.07
N VAL A 347 14.65 -0.94 -25.08
CA VAL A 347 14.22 -2.29 -24.71
C VAL A 347 13.40 -2.93 -25.85
N LYS A 348 12.43 -2.20 -26.41
CA LYS A 348 11.62 -2.66 -27.54
C LYS A 348 12.49 -3.01 -28.76
N ASP A 349 13.42 -2.13 -29.12
CA ASP A 349 14.29 -2.30 -30.29
C ASP A 349 15.20 -3.52 -30.12
N TYR A 350 15.65 -3.80 -28.89
CA TYR A 350 16.52 -4.93 -28.60
C TYR A 350 15.78 -6.27 -28.59
N PHE A 351 14.60 -6.35 -27.97
CA PHE A 351 13.80 -7.59 -27.90
C PHE A 351 12.88 -7.79 -29.10
N GLY A 352 12.70 -6.77 -29.96
CA GLY A 352 11.84 -6.83 -31.14
C GLY A 352 10.34 -6.88 -30.84
N GLN A 353 9.92 -6.58 -29.61
CA GLN A 353 8.53 -6.64 -29.16
C GLN A 353 8.18 -5.50 -28.20
N GLU A 354 6.90 -5.14 -28.15
CA GLU A 354 6.40 -4.16 -27.19
C GLU A 354 6.51 -4.72 -25.76
N PRO A 355 7.11 -3.98 -24.81
CA PRO A 355 7.10 -4.39 -23.42
C PRO A 355 5.68 -4.47 -22.87
N ASN A 356 5.45 -5.45 -22.01
CA ASN A 356 4.19 -5.70 -21.37
C ASN A 356 3.78 -4.51 -20.47
N LYS A 357 2.49 -4.14 -20.52
CA LYS A 357 1.89 -3.04 -19.74
C LYS A 357 0.77 -3.50 -18.81
N SER A 358 0.61 -4.81 -18.59
CA SER A 358 -0.47 -5.35 -17.75
C SER A 358 -0.19 -5.24 -16.25
N VAL A 359 1.06 -4.96 -15.87
CA VAL A 359 1.46 -4.75 -14.48
C VAL A 359 1.82 -3.29 -14.22
N ASN A 360 1.56 -2.81 -13.00
CA ASN A 360 1.97 -1.47 -12.58
C ASN A 360 3.44 -1.49 -12.15
N PRO A 361 4.37 -0.79 -12.83
CA PRO A 361 5.80 -0.87 -12.55
C PRO A 361 6.18 -0.37 -11.15
N ASP A 362 5.32 0.42 -10.48
CA ASP A 362 5.60 0.95 -9.14
C ASP A 362 5.08 0.04 -8.01
N GLU A 363 4.18 -0.90 -8.30
CA GLU A 363 3.47 -1.69 -7.28
C GLU A 363 3.68 -3.21 -7.43
N VAL A 364 4.04 -3.67 -8.63
CA VAL A 364 4.12 -5.09 -9.00
C VAL A 364 5.05 -5.90 -8.10
N VAL A 365 6.13 -5.27 -7.60
CA VAL A 365 7.10 -5.90 -6.70
C VAL A 365 6.47 -6.18 -5.33
N ALA A 366 5.75 -5.23 -4.72
CA ALA A 366 5.07 -5.44 -3.45
C ALA A 366 3.92 -6.45 -3.59
N VAL A 367 3.17 -6.38 -4.69
CA VAL A 367 2.14 -7.36 -5.04
C VAL A 367 2.74 -8.77 -5.10
N GLY A 368 3.89 -8.93 -5.75
CA GLY A 368 4.64 -10.18 -5.80
C GLY A 368 5.09 -10.69 -4.43
N ALA A 369 5.59 -9.78 -3.58
CA ALA A 369 5.97 -10.10 -2.21
C ALA A 369 4.76 -10.55 -1.37
N ALA A 370 3.58 -9.95 -1.59
CA ALA A 370 2.34 -10.39 -0.95
C ALA A 370 1.90 -11.77 -1.44
N ILE A 371 2.03 -12.07 -2.74
CA ILE A 371 1.77 -13.42 -3.27
C ILE A 371 2.70 -14.44 -2.60
N GLN A 372 3.99 -14.14 -2.50
CA GLN A 372 4.95 -15.00 -1.79
C GLN A 372 4.56 -15.19 -0.32
N ALA A 373 4.06 -14.15 0.34
CA ALA A 373 3.52 -14.22 1.69
C ALA A 373 2.30 -15.18 1.75
N GLY A 374 1.41 -15.12 0.76
CA GLY A 374 0.29 -16.06 0.58
C GLY A 374 0.74 -17.51 0.40
N VAL A 375 1.81 -17.76 -0.35
CA VAL A 375 2.40 -19.10 -0.52
C VAL A 375 2.90 -19.64 0.82
N LEU A 376 3.58 -18.81 1.63
CA LEU A 376 4.08 -19.20 2.95
C LEU A 376 2.96 -19.46 3.97
N MET A 377 1.80 -18.81 3.82
CA MET A 377 0.62 -19.06 4.64
C MET A 377 -0.20 -20.27 4.17
N GLY A 378 0.04 -20.76 2.94
CA GLY A 378 -0.80 -21.77 2.29
C GLY A 378 -2.09 -21.23 1.67
N ASP A 379 -2.27 -19.90 1.64
CA ASP A 379 -3.41 -19.23 1.00
C ASP A 379 -3.31 -19.31 -0.54
N VAL A 380 -2.09 -19.35 -1.07
CA VAL A 380 -1.80 -19.55 -2.49
C VAL A 380 -1.23 -20.96 -2.64
N THR A 381 -1.99 -21.82 -3.28
CA THR A 381 -1.60 -23.18 -3.63
C THR A 381 -1.06 -23.22 -5.06
N ASP A 382 -0.25 -24.22 -5.39
CA ASP A 382 0.28 -24.42 -6.73
C ASP A 382 1.19 -23.27 -7.24
N VAL A 383 2.14 -22.83 -6.41
CA VAL A 383 3.27 -21.99 -6.81
C VAL A 383 4.56 -22.58 -6.25
N LEU A 384 5.46 -23.01 -7.14
CA LEU A 384 6.81 -23.45 -6.83
C LEU A 384 7.79 -22.43 -7.41
N LEU A 385 8.50 -21.73 -6.52
CA LEU A 385 9.52 -20.76 -6.91
C LEU A 385 10.91 -21.37 -6.79
N LEU A 386 11.66 -21.35 -7.89
CA LEU A 386 13.06 -21.77 -7.99
C LEU A 386 13.91 -20.54 -8.38
N ASP A 387 14.53 -19.91 -7.37
CA ASP A 387 15.41 -18.76 -7.56
C ASP A 387 16.88 -19.21 -7.68
N VAL A 388 17.80 -18.28 -7.96
CA VAL A 388 19.23 -18.56 -8.14
C VAL A 388 20.13 -17.60 -7.36
N THR A 389 21.39 -18.00 -7.13
CA THR A 389 22.42 -17.06 -6.63
C THR A 389 22.94 -16.15 -7.76
N PRO A 390 23.00 -14.82 -7.58
CA PRO A 390 23.43 -13.90 -8.64
C PRO A 390 24.94 -13.90 -8.91
N LEU A 391 25.74 -14.40 -7.96
CA LEU A 391 27.19 -14.31 -7.99
C LEU A 391 27.82 -15.65 -7.59
N THR A 392 28.95 -15.94 -8.21
CA THR A 392 29.76 -17.12 -7.93
C THR A 392 30.33 -17.02 -6.52
N LEU A 393 30.20 -18.10 -5.76
CA LEU A 393 30.75 -18.27 -4.43
C LEU A 393 31.95 -19.21 -4.49
N GLY A 394 33.04 -18.82 -3.85
CA GLY A 394 34.28 -19.57 -3.88
C GLY A 394 35.15 -19.33 -2.65
N ILE A 395 36.36 -19.89 -2.69
CA ILE A 395 37.39 -19.64 -1.67
C ILE A 395 38.70 -19.17 -2.29
N GLU A 396 39.47 -18.43 -1.51
CA GLU A 396 40.87 -18.14 -1.83
C GLU A 396 41.71 -19.40 -1.67
N THR A 397 42.43 -19.78 -2.73
CA THR A 397 43.43 -20.85 -2.72
C THR A 397 44.85 -20.28 -2.90
N LEU A 398 45.86 -21.13 -2.75
CA LEU A 398 47.27 -20.76 -2.90
C LEU A 398 47.52 -19.93 -4.18
N GLY A 399 48.26 -18.83 -4.04
CA GLY A 399 48.52 -17.87 -5.13
C GLY A 399 47.46 -16.78 -5.27
N SER A 400 46.58 -16.60 -4.26
CA SER A 400 45.47 -15.64 -4.27
C SER A 400 44.52 -15.83 -5.45
N VAL A 401 44.31 -17.09 -5.84
CA VAL A 401 43.36 -17.48 -6.88
C VAL A 401 41.99 -17.70 -6.25
N SER A 402 40.93 -17.22 -6.91
CA SER A 402 39.55 -17.48 -6.53
C SER A 402 39.11 -18.81 -7.14
N THR A 403 38.89 -19.83 -6.32
CA THR A 403 38.40 -21.15 -6.77
C THR A 403 36.88 -21.22 -6.55
N PRO A 404 36.07 -21.34 -7.61
CA PRO A 404 34.61 -21.38 -7.50
C PRO A 404 34.11 -22.72 -6.94
N LEU A 405 33.09 -22.68 -6.07
CA LEU A 405 32.39 -23.87 -5.54
C LEU A 405 30.92 -23.90 -5.98
N ILE A 406 30.24 -22.75 -5.95
CA ILE A 406 28.87 -22.58 -6.45
C ILE A 406 28.93 -21.47 -7.49
N GLU A 407 28.69 -21.80 -8.76
CA GLU A 407 28.68 -20.83 -9.85
C GLU A 407 27.43 -19.92 -9.77
N ARG A 408 27.54 -18.71 -10.31
CA ARG A 408 26.36 -17.83 -10.45
C ARG A 408 25.26 -18.51 -11.26
N ASN A 409 24.02 -18.09 -11.02
CA ASN A 409 22.80 -18.67 -11.56
C ASN A 409 22.54 -20.14 -11.15
N THR A 410 23.26 -20.67 -10.14
CA THR A 410 22.89 -21.95 -9.52
C THR A 410 21.59 -21.79 -8.73
N THR A 411 20.62 -22.68 -8.96
CA THR A 411 19.34 -22.72 -8.24
C THR A 411 19.54 -22.86 -6.73
N VAL A 412 18.77 -22.13 -5.94
CA VAL A 412 18.78 -22.17 -4.47
C VAL A 412 17.46 -22.73 -3.92
N PRO A 413 17.50 -23.46 -2.79
CA PRO A 413 18.66 -23.79 -1.96
C PRO A 413 19.61 -24.82 -2.61
N THR A 414 20.89 -24.76 -2.28
CA THR A 414 21.91 -25.68 -2.82
C THR A 414 23.06 -25.92 -1.84
N SER A 415 23.75 -27.05 -1.99
CA SER A 415 24.91 -27.42 -1.18
C SER A 415 26.02 -28.00 -2.06
N LYS A 416 27.26 -27.56 -1.81
CA LYS A 416 28.46 -28.06 -2.49
C LYS A 416 29.59 -28.26 -1.50
N SER A 417 30.22 -29.42 -1.55
CA SER A 417 31.40 -29.75 -0.75
C SER A 417 32.60 -30.01 -1.65
N GLN A 418 33.76 -29.49 -1.28
CA GLN A 418 35.01 -29.76 -1.96
C GLN A 418 36.14 -29.96 -0.95
N VAL A 419 37.01 -30.94 -1.24
CA VAL A 419 38.16 -31.26 -0.38
C VAL A 419 39.37 -30.47 -0.85
N PHE A 420 39.95 -29.72 0.09
CA PHE A 420 41.20 -28.99 -0.03
C PHE A 420 42.26 -29.63 0.89
N SER A 421 43.49 -29.15 0.78
CA SER A 421 44.61 -29.63 1.61
C SER A 421 45.54 -28.47 2.01
N THR A 422 46.50 -28.76 2.89
CA THR A 422 47.50 -27.78 3.34
C THR A 422 48.46 -27.39 2.23
N ALA A 423 48.86 -26.12 2.23
CA ALA A 423 49.79 -25.55 1.26
C ALA A 423 51.26 -25.69 1.66
N ALA A 424 51.54 -25.99 2.95
CA ALA A 424 52.88 -26.14 3.50
C ALA A 424 53.01 -27.41 4.38
N ASP A 425 54.24 -27.91 4.49
CA ASP A 425 54.57 -29.05 5.35
C ASP A 425 54.38 -28.68 6.82
N ASN A 426 53.84 -29.61 7.62
CA ASN A 426 53.55 -29.44 9.04
C ASN A 426 52.62 -28.25 9.36
N GLN A 427 51.81 -27.80 8.40
CA GLN A 427 50.81 -26.77 8.60
C GLN A 427 49.71 -27.28 9.54
N THR A 428 49.59 -26.66 10.72
CA THR A 428 48.64 -27.07 11.77
C THR A 428 47.33 -26.29 11.79
N SER A 429 47.19 -25.30 10.89
CA SER A 429 45.96 -24.54 10.68
C SER A 429 45.81 -24.09 9.24
N VAL A 430 44.57 -23.95 8.75
CA VAL A 430 44.25 -23.42 7.42
C VAL A 430 43.28 -22.25 7.56
N GLU A 431 43.65 -21.11 6.98
CA GLU A 431 42.77 -19.96 6.82
C GLU A 431 41.93 -20.14 5.55
N ILE A 432 40.61 -19.98 5.69
CA ILE A 432 39.64 -20.07 4.59
C ILE A 432 39.06 -18.67 4.41
N ASN A 433 39.35 -18.05 3.27
CA ASN A 433 38.76 -16.78 2.86
C ASN A 433 37.65 -17.05 1.84
N VAL A 434 36.41 -16.78 2.23
CA VAL A 434 35.21 -16.96 1.40
C VAL A 434 35.01 -15.73 0.52
N LEU A 435 34.78 -15.94 -0.76
CA LEU A 435 34.73 -14.92 -1.78
C LEU A 435 33.41 -14.98 -2.57
N GLN A 436 32.96 -13.82 -3.03
CA GLN A 436 31.85 -13.68 -3.97
C GLN A 436 32.25 -12.78 -5.15
N GLY A 437 32.13 -13.30 -6.38
CA GLY A 437 32.44 -12.57 -7.60
C GLY A 437 33.00 -13.45 -8.73
N GLU A 438 33.15 -12.84 -9.90
CA GLU A 438 33.43 -13.52 -11.17
C GLU A 438 34.90 -13.42 -11.62
N ARG A 439 35.75 -12.77 -10.83
CA ARG A 439 37.16 -12.52 -11.19
C ARG A 439 38.01 -13.72 -10.80
N SER A 440 39.06 -14.00 -11.58
CA SER A 440 39.94 -15.16 -11.33
C SER A 440 40.84 -14.99 -10.09
N MET A 441 41.14 -13.74 -9.71
CA MET A 441 41.99 -13.42 -8.57
C MET A 441 41.14 -13.05 -7.35
N ALA A 442 41.50 -13.56 -6.17
CA ALA A 442 40.76 -13.35 -4.93
C ALA A 442 40.66 -11.87 -4.53
N VAL A 443 41.71 -11.10 -4.77
CA VAL A 443 41.79 -9.66 -4.45
C VAL A 443 40.80 -8.80 -5.24
N ASP A 444 40.32 -9.30 -6.39
CA ASP A 444 39.39 -8.61 -7.27
C ASP A 444 37.92 -8.97 -6.98
N ASN A 445 37.68 -9.92 -6.07
CA ASN A 445 36.35 -10.34 -5.63
C ASN A 445 36.02 -9.82 -4.23
N LYS A 446 34.74 -9.84 -3.86
CA LYS A 446 34.32 -9.43 -2.52
C LYS A 446 34.61 -10.56 -1.53
N SER A 447 35.50 -10.31 -0.58
CA SER A 447 35.64 -11.20 0.58
C SER A 447 34.42 -11.07 1.48
N LEU A 448 33.77 -12.20 1.75
CA LEU A 448 32.60 -12.34 2.61
C LEU A 448 32.99 -12.60 4.07
N GLY A 449 34.11 -13.30 4.29
CA GLY A 449 34.61 -13.63 5.62
C GLY A 449 35.85 -14.50 5.58
N ARG A 450 36.62 -14.47 6.67
CA ARG A 450 37.80 -15.31 6.88
C ARG A 450 37.68 -16.05 8.20
N PHE A 451 38.06 -17.32 8.22
CA PHE A 451 38.09 -18.11 9.44
C PHE A 451 39.21 -19.15 9.38
N ILE A 452 39.68 -19.56 10.55
CA ILE A 452 40.82 -20.47 10.68
C ILE A 452 40.30 -21.81 11.19
N LEU A 453 40.55 -22.87 10.44
CA LEU A 453 40.45 -24.24 10.94
C LEU A 453 41.78 -24.62 11.58
N ASP A 454 41.80 -24.78 12.90
CA ASP A 454 42.98 -25.07 13.69
C ASP A 454 43.07 -26.54 14.14
N GLY A 455 44.22 -26.90 14.71
CA GLY A 455 44.43 -28.21 15.31
C GLY A 455 44.51 -29.36 14.30
N ILE A 456 44.99 -29.07 13.08
CA ILE A 456 45.34 -30.05 12.07
C ILE A 456 46.65 -30.75 12.50
N PRO A 457 46.73 -32.09 12.51
CA PRO A 457 47.97 -32.80 12.86
C PRO A 457 49.11 -32.47 11.88
N PRO A 458 50.36 -32.32 12.35
CA PRO A 458 51.51 -32.14 11.46
C PRO A 458 51.62 -33.28 10.44
N ALA A 459 51.54 -32.94 9.16
CA ALA A 459 51.67 -33.88 8.05
C ALA A 459 52.36 -33.17 6.86
N PRO A 460 52.93 -33.93 5.89
CA PRO A 460 53.40 -33.35 4.64
C PRO A 460 52.28 -32.59 3.92
N ARG A 461 52.63 -31.53 3.18
CA ARG A 461 51.67 -30.76 2.38
C ARG A 461 50.87 -31.68 1.45
N GLY A 462 49.60 -31.39 1.26
CA GLY A 462 48.72 -32.21 0.39
C GLY A 462 48.15 -33.46 1.06
N VAL A 463 48.53 -33.79 2.29
CA VAL A 463 48.02 -34.97 3.02
C VAL A 463 46.74 -34.68 3.82
N PRO A 464 46.63 -33.58 4.61
CA PRO A 464 45.41 -33.27 5.34
C PRO A 464 44.21 -33.10 4.40
N GLN A 465 43.05 -33.65 4.75
CA GLN A 465 41.84 -33.56 3.93
C GLN A 465 40.85 -32.62 4.59
N ILE A 466 40.77 -31.39 4.08
CA ILE A 466 39.91 -30.33 4.61
C ILE A 466 38.71 -30.20 3.69
N GLU A 467 37.59 -30.77 4.09
CA GLU A 467 36.33 -30.66 3.37
C GLU A 467 35.67 -29.32 3.70
N VAL A 468 35.48 -28.48 2.69
CA VAL A 468 34.77 -27.21 2.81
C VAL A 468 33.42 -27.36 2.12
N THR A 469 32.35 -27.14 2.87
CA THR A 469 30.96 -27.22 2.42
C THR A 469 30.33 -25.83 2.43
N PHE A 470 29.73 -25.45 1.31
CA PHE A 470 28.95 -24.24 1.13
C PHE A 470 27.49 -24.64 1.06
N ASP A 471 26.69 -24.18 2.02
CA ASP A 471 25.25 -24.38 2.09
C ASP A 471 24.54 -23.03 1.91
N LEU A 472 23.82 -22.89 0.80
CA LEU A 472 23.08 -21.68 0.46
C LEU A 472 21.57 -21.93 0.63
N ASP A 473 20.92 -21.16 1.50
CA ASP A 473 19.50 -21.34 1.82
C ASP A 473 18.55 -20.68 0.80
N ALA A 474 17.24 -20.81 1.01
CA ALA A 474 16.22 -20.22 0.14
C ALA A 474 16.13 -18.68 0.20
N ASN A 475 16.82 -18.02 1.14
CA ASN A 475 16.98 -16.56 1.20
C ASN A 475 18.26 -16.10 0.48
N GLY A 476 19.10 -17.03 0.01
CA GLY A 476 20.41 -16.75 -0.53
C GLY A 476 21.46 -16.42 0.54
N ILE A 477 21.30 -16.90 1.78
CA ILE A 477 22.26 -16.72 2.89
C ILE A 477 23.23 -17.90 2.95
N LEU A 478 24.53 -17.60 2.97
CA LEU A 478 25.60 -18.59 2.91
C LEU A 478 26.04 -19.08 4.30
N ASN A 479 26.02 -20.40 4.49
CA ASN A 479 26.68 -21.09 5.60
C ASN A 479 27.90 -21.85 5.06
N VAL A 480 29.05 -21.66 5.69
CA VAL A 480 30.29 -22.35 5.30
C VAL A 480 30.76 -23.22 6.46
N THR A 481 30.95 -24.51 6.20
CA THR A 481 31.52 -25.48 7.14
C THR A 481 32.86 -25.94 6.60
N ALA A 482 33.91 -25.94 7.43
CA ALA A 482 35.18 -26.58 7.13
C ALA A 482 35.44 -27.71 8.12
N LYS A 483 35.74 -28.90 7.62
CA LYS A 483 35.93 -30.10 8.43
C LYS A 483 37.20 -30.83 7.99
N ASP A 484 38.10 -31.09 8.95
CA ASP A 484 39.19 -32.05 8.71
C ASP A 484 38.62 -33.48 8.80
N LYS A 485 38.68 -34.23 7.70
CA LYS A 485 38.15 -35.59 7.61
C LYS A 485 38.92 -36.58 8.49
N THR A 486 40.15 -36.24 8.88
CA THR A 486 41.01 -37.12 9.69
C THR A 486 40.67 -37.01 11.18
N THR A 487 40.57 -35.78 11.68
CA THR A 487 40.29 -35.52 13.11
C THR A 487 38.81 -35.36 13.42
N ASN A 488 37.95 -35.22 12.41
CA ASN A 488 36.55 -34.79 12.52
C ASN A 488 36.35 -33.43 13.20
N LYS A 489 37.42 -32.66 13.42
CA LYS A 489 37.30 -31.28 13.87
C LYS A 489 36.64 -30.47 12.77
N GLU A 490 35.63 -29.71 13.15
CA GLU A 490 34.93 -28.80 12.26
C GLU A 490 34.97 -27.38 12.82
N GLN A 491 35.04 -26.42 11.92
CA GLN A 491 34.78 -25.02 12.17
C GLN A 491 33.66 -24.60 11.23
N LYS A 492 32.65 -23.93 11.79
CA LYS A 492 31.49 -23.45 11.05
C LYS A 492 31.45 -21.95 11.15
N ILE A 493 31.24 -21.29 10.02
CA ILE A 493 30.89 -19.89 9.96
C ILE A 493 29.56 -19.79 9.23
N THR A 494 28.53 -19.31 9.91
CA THR A 494 27.46 -18.65 9.16
C THR A 494 28.01 -17.29 8.78
N ILE A 495 28.01 -16.96 7.50
CA ILE A 495 28.38 -15.62 7.05
C ILE A 495 27.25 -14.68 7.47
N LYS A 496 27.26 -14.29 8.76
CA LYS A 496 26.43 -13.23 9.33
C LYS A 496 27.23 -11.93 9.50
N GLY A 497 28.56 -12.05 9.59
CA GLY A 497 29.48 -11.04 10.11
C GLY A 497 29.95 -9.96 9.13
N SER A 498 29.33 -9.82 7.96
CA SER A 498 29.73 -8.80 6.97
C SER A 498 28.94 -7.49 7.08
N THR A 499 27.84 -7.47 7.85
CA THR A 499 26.93 -6.30 7.96
C THR A 499 27.30 -5.29 9.04
N GLY A 500 28.27 -5.62 9.91
CA GLY A 500 28.78 -4.75 10.97
C GLY A 500 27.91 -4.66 12.24
N LEU A 501 26.81 -5.41 12.34
CA LEU A 501 25.93 -5.46 13.51
C LEU A 501 25.85 -6.88 14.09
N SER A 502 26.07 -7.03 15.40
CA SER A 502 25.85 -8.28 16.13
C SER A 502 24.37 -8.50 16.47
N ASP A 503 24.00 -9.73 16.83
CA ASP A 503 22.62 -10.06 17.23
C ASP A 503 22.20 -9.24 18.47
N GLU A 504 23.13 -8.96 19.40
CA GLU A 504 22.88 -8.09 20.57
C GLU A 504 22.68 -6.61 20.17
N GLU A 505 23.42 -6.12 19.18
CA GLU A 505 23.24 -4.76 18.64
C GLU A 505 21.88 -4.62 17.95
N VAL A 506 21.46 -5.63 17.19
CA VAL A 506 20.11 -5.69 16.58
C VAL A 506 19.03 -5.70 17.66
N GLU A 507 19.17 -6.50 18.71
CA GLU A 507 18.21 -6.51 19.82
C GLU A 507 18.15 -5.16 20.55
N ALA A 508 19.30 -4.53 20.78
CA ALA A 508 19.36 -3.20 21.40
C ALA A 508 18.69 -2.13 20.53
N MET A 509 18.95 -2.14 19.23
CA MET A 509 18.30 -1.26 18.25
C MET A 509 16.80 -1.52 18.15
N THR A 510 16.37 -2.78 18.21
CA THR A 510 14.94 -3.15 18.23
C THR A 510 14.24 -2.54 19.45
N LYS A 511 14.84 -2.64 20.64
CA LYS A 511 14.30 -2.02 21.87
C LYS A 511 14.26 -0.49 21.78
N GLU A 512 15.27 0.14 21.19
CA GLU A 512 15.26 1.59 20.94
C GLU A 512 14.13 1.97 19.97
N ALA A 513 13.93 1.17 18.91
CA ALA A 513 12.90 1.36 17.91
C ALA A 513 11.48 1.17 18.49
N GLU A 514 11.28 0.21 19.40
CA GLU A 514 10.04 0.02 20.17
C GLU A 514 9.74 1.20 21.09
N LYS A 515 10.77 1.72 21.79
CA LYS A 515 10.62 2.90 22.63
C LYS A 515 10.17 4.13 21.82
N HIS A 516 10.75 4.34 20.65
CA HIS A 516 10.34 5.44 19.77
C HIS A 516 8.91 5.25 19.23
N ALA A 517 8.49 4.01 18.95
CA ALA A 517 7.11 3.73 18.56
C ALA A 517 6.10 4.10 19.67
N GLU A 518 6.43 3.82 20.93
CA GLU A 518 5.61 4.25 22.08
C GLU A 518 5.62 5.79 22.25
N GLU A 519 6.77 6.46 22.09
CA GLU A 519 6.84 7.93 22.11
C GLU A 519 5.97 8.57 21.02
N ASP A 520 5.93 7.99 19.82
CA ASP A 520 5.12 8.50 18.72
C ASP A 520 3.64 8.22 18.91
N LYS A 521 3.29 7.08 19.50
CA LYS A 521 1.91 6.79 19.93
C LYS A 521 1.42 7.82 20.95
N LEU A 522 2.24 8.15 21.95
CA LEU A 522 1.90 9.17 22.94
C LEU A 522 1.74 10.57 22.31
N LYS A 523 2.64 10.96 21.39
CA LYS A 523 2.51 12.22 20.64
C LYS A 523 1.22 12.25 19.81
N LYS A 524 0.88 11.14 19.14
CA LYS A 524 -0.35 11.01 18.36
C LYS A 524 -1.57 11.18 19.25
N GLU A 525 -1.64 10.48 20.37
CA GLU A 525 -2.73 10.60 21.35
C GLU A 525 -2.86 12.04 21.86
N GLN A 526 -1.74 12.71 22.17
CA GLN A 526 -1.75 14.12 22.59
C GLN A 526 -2.32 15.06 21.51
N VAL A 527 -1.94 14.85 20.24
CA VAL A 527 -2.45 15.64 19.11
C VAL A 527 -3.95 15.37 18.88
N GLU A 528 -4.39 14.12 19.02
CA GLU A 528 -5.81 13.75 18.93
C GLU A 528 -6.64 14.42 20.03
N THR A 529 -6.18 14.36 21.29
CA THR A 529 -6.82 15.06 22.42
C THR A 529 -6.89 16.57 22.17
N ARG A 530 -5.82 17.18 21.64
CA ARG A 530 -5.81 18.61 21.29
C ARG A 530 -6.82 18.95 20.19
N ASN A 531 -6.93 18.12 19.15
CA ASN A 531 -7.90 18.32 18.08
C ASN A 531 -9.35 18.18 18.58
N GLN A 532 -9.60 17.26 19.51
CA GLN A 532 -10.90 17.13 20.18
C GLN A 532 -11.24 18.38 21.00
N ALA A 533 -10.27 18.88 21.78
CA ALA A 533 -10.43 20.11 22.56
C ALA A 533 -10.73 21.32 21.67
N ASP A 534 -9.99 21.50 20.57
CA ASP A 534 -10.17 22.61 19.63
C ASP A 534 -11.55 22.54 18.93
N THR A 535 -11.97 21.35 18.54
CA THR A 535 -13.31 21.10 17.98
C THR A 535 -14.41 21.47 18.97
N LEU A 536 -14.26 21.09 20.24
CA LEU A 536 -15.22 21.38 21.29
C LEU A 536 -15.28 22.88 21.60
N ILE A 537 -14.13 23.56 21.65
CA ILE A 537 -14.05 25.03 21.76
C ILE A 537 -14.89 25.68 20.67
N PHE A 538 -14.62 25.34 19.41
CA PHE A 538 -15.31 25.94 18.27
C PHE A 538 -16.83 25.71 18.33
N THR A 539 -17.25 24.49 18.64
CA THR A 539 -18.67 24.12 18.75
C THR A 539 -19.35 24.85 19.90
N SER A 540 -18.65 25.02 21.03
CA SER A 540 -19.16 25.72 22.21
C SER A 540 -19.31 27.22 21.96
N GLU A 541 -18.32 27.86 21.30
CA GLU A 541 -18.39 29.27 20.91
C GLU A 541 -19.54 29.53 19.94
N LYS A 542 -19.74 28.64 18.97
CA LYS A 542 -20.86 28.73 18.05
C LYS A 542 -22.20 28.58 18.76
N THR A 543 -22.32 27.59 19.65
CA THR A 543 -23.55 27.35 20.42
C THR A 543 -23.92 28.57 21.28
N LEU A 544 -22.96 29.21 21.94
CA LEU A 544 -23.19 30.43 22.71
C LEU A 544 -23.62 31.61 21.82
N LYS A 545 -23.04 31.72 20.63
CA LYS A 545 -23.40 32.75 19.65
C LYS A 545 -24.83 32.57 19.14
N ASP A 546 -25.20 31.34 18.81
CA ASP A 546 -26.53 31.01 18.28
C ASP A 546 -27.61 31.11 19.35
N ALA A 547 -27.28 30.82 20.62
CA ALA A 547 -28.21 30.92 21.74
C ALA A 547 -28.45 32.37 22.23
N GLY A 548 -27.54 33.31 21.97
CA GLY A 548 -27.75 34.75 22.20
C GLY A 548 -28.13 35.10 23.65
N ASP A 549 -29.29 35.74 23.82
CA ASP A 549 -29.87 36.14 25.12
C ASP A 549 -30.77 35.07 25.76
N LYS A 550 -30.92 33.91 25.11
CA LYS A 550 -31.77 32.80 25.58
C LYS A 550 -31.06 31.88 26.58
N VAL A 551 -29.82 32.19 26.92
CA VAL A 551 -29.02 31.46 27.92
C VAL A 551 -28.99 32.28 29.19
N LYS A 552 -29.14 31.61 30.34
CA LYS A 552 -28.98 32.28 31.63
C LYS A 552 -27.59 32.94 31.71
N PRO A 553 -27.49 34.19 32.18
CA PRO A 553 -26.20 34.89 32.27
C PRO A 553 -25.13 34.11 33.05
N GLU A 554 -25.58 33.35 34.07
CA GLU A 554 -24.74 32.48 34.90
C GLU A 554 -24.13 31.32 34.09
N ASP A 555 -24.95 30.59 33.33
CA ASP A 555 -24.50 29.47 32.50
C ASP A 555 -23.63 29.95 31.32
N LYS A 556 -23.96 31.11 30.73
CA LYS A 556 -23.17 31.74 29.67
C LYS A 556 -21.77 32.12 30.17
N ALA A 557 -21.68 32.75 31.34
CA ALA A 557 -20.41 33.12 31.95
C ALA A 557 -19.57 31.88 32.34
N GLU A 558 -20.23 30.79 32.81
CA GLU A 558 -19.57 29.52 33.11
C GLU A 558 -18.91 28.92 31.86
N VAL A 559 -19.64 28.84 30.74
CA VAL A 559 -19.13 28.28 29.48
C VAL A 559 -18.05 29.17 28.87
N GLU A 560 -18.21 30.49 28.82
CA GLU A 560 -17.19 31.42 28.30
C GLU A 560 -15.88 31.30 29.08
N LYS A 561 -15.96 31.16 30.40
CA LYS A 561 -14.80 30.91 31.25
C LYS A 561 -14.13 29.58 30.90
N LYS A 562 -14.89 28.49 30.76
CA LYS A 562 -14.34 27.16 30.43
C LYS A 562 -13.73 27.10 29.02
N ILE A 563 -14.31 27.83 28.04
CA ILE A 563 -13.73 28.00 26.70
C ILE A 563 -12.37 28.69 26.80
N LYS A 564 -12.28 29.79 27.57
CA LYS A 564 -11.04 30.51 27.78
C LYS A 564 -9.99 29.63 28.49
N ASP A 565 -10.39 28.96 29.57
CA ASP A 565 -9.51 28.08 30.35
C ASP A 565 -8.92 26.94 29.50
N LEU A 566 -9.68 26.41 28.54
CA LEU A 566 -9.21 25.38 27.59
C LEU A 566 -8.36 25.97 26.46
N LYS A 567 -8.71 27.15 25.91
CA LYS A 567 -7.91 27.86 24.90
C LYS A 567 -6.52 28.23 25.42
N ASP A 568 -6.45 28.72 26.65
CA ASP A 568 -5.21 29.20 27.27
C ASP A 568 -4.18 28.08 27.42
N VAL A 569 -4.62 26.82 27.49
CA VAL A 569 -3.73 25.66 27.65
C VAL A 569 -3.65 24.75 26.42
N LEU A 570 -4.42 25.03 25.35
CA LEU A 570 -4.55 24.17 24.16
C LEU A 570 -3.20 23.79 23.52
N ASN A 571 -2.22 24.69 23.62
CA ASN A 571 -0.91 24.53 22.97
C ASN A 571 0.19 24.06 23.93
N SER A 572 -0.06 23.98 25.23
CA SER A 572 0.99 23.79 26.25
C SER A 572 0.66 22.77 27.35
N ALA A 573 -0.61 22.35 27.50
CA ALA A 573 -1.02 21.38 28.51
C ALA A 573 -0.61 19.94 28.17
N SER A 574 -0.51 19.12 29.23
CA SER A 574 -0.40 17.66 29.10
C SER A 574 -1.72 17.06 28.60
N LYS A 575 -1.67 15.80 28.14
CA LYS A 575 -2.87 15.05 27.73
C LYS A 575 -3.94 15.04 28.83
N ASP A 576 -3.55 14.72 30.07
CA ASP A 576 -4.48 14.61 31.21
C ASP A 576 -5.15 15.96 31.53
N GLU A 577 -4.40 17.06 31.45
CA GLU A 577 -4.96 18.41 31.68
C GLU A 577 -5.91 18.82 30.55
N LEU A 578 -5.56 18.51 29.29
CA LEU A 578 -6.45 18.75 28.14
C LEU A 578 -7.73 17.94 28.26
N GLU A 579 -7.67 16.67 28.62
CA GLU A 579 -8.84 15.81 28.79
C GLU A 579 -9.74 16.31 29.93
N ALA A 580 -9.16 16.69 31.07
CA ALA A 580 -9.91 17.23 32.20
C ALA A 580 -10.65 18.52 31.82
N LYS A 581 -9.98 19.49 31.19
CA LYS A 581 -10.62 20.75 30.78
C LYS A 581 -11.60 20.58 29.62
N THR A 582 -11.35 19.64 28.71
CA THR A 582 -12.30 19.26 27.65
C THR A 582 -13.57 18.69 28.26
N LYS A 583 -13.44 17.83 29.27
CA LYS A 583 -14.58 17.29 30.02
C LYS A 583 -15.35 18.38 30.75
N ASP A 584 -14.66 19.28 31.44
CA ASP A 584 -15.29 20.42 32.14
C ASP A 584 -16.10 21.31 31.17
N LEU A 585 -15.54 21.63 30.00
CA LEU A 585 -16.26 22.41 28.98
C LEU A 585 -17.47 21.64 28.44
N SER A 586 -17.33 20.34 28.20
CA SER A 586 -18.40 19.46 27.75
C SER A 586 -19.57 19.42 28.74
N GLU A 587 -19.28 19.31 30.04
CA GLU A 587 -20.29 19.32 31.10
C GLU A 587 -20.98 20.69 31.21
N ALA A 588 -20.25 21.79 31.07
CA ALA A 588 -20.81 23.14 31.12
C ALA A 588 -21.74 23.43 29.91
N ILE A 589 -21.32 23.07 28.69
CA ILE A 589 -22.11 23.34 27.48
C ILE A 589 -23.39 22.47 27.41
N GLN A 590 -23.39 21.28 28.02
CA GLN A 590 -24.60 20.44 28.13
C GLN A 590 -25.72 21.13 28.92
N LYS A 591 -25.40 21.91 29.95
CA LYS A 591 -26.39 22.67 30.74
C LYS A 591 -27.11 23.72 29.90
N VAL A 592 -26.35 24.45 29.08
CA VAL A 592 -26.88 25.48 28.16
C VAL A 592 -27.78 24.84 27.11
N GLY A 593 -27.33 23.72 26.54
CA GLY A 593 -28.04 23.03 25.50
C GLY A 593 -29.42 22.50 25.91
N ALA A 594 -29.58 22.02 27.16
CA ALA A 594 -30.80 21.40 27.65
C ALA A 594 -31.94 22.38 28.03
N ALA A 595 -31.65 23.69 28.19
CA ALA A 595 -32.62 24.67 28.68
C ALA A 595 -33.49 25.33 27.57
N MET A 596 -32.97 25.45 26.34
CA MET A 596 -33.54 26.32 25.31
C MET A 596 -34.97 25.96 24.84
N TYR A 597 -35.29 24.70 24.51
CA TYR A 597 -36.60 24.33 23.95
C TYR A 597 -37.72 24.23 24.99
N TYR A 598 -37.37 23.89 26.23
CA TYR A 598 -38.34 23.90 27.33
C TYR A 598 -38.78 25.33 27.67
N GLU A 599 -37.84 26.27 27.64
CA GLU A 599 -38.13 27.70 27.82
C GLU A 599 -38.91 28.29 26.64
N VAL A 600 -38.60 27.93 25.39
CA VAL A 600 -39.36 28.34 24.20
C VAL A 600 -40.83 27.95 24.27
N LEU A 601 -41.14 26.75 24.81
CA LEU A 601 -42.52 26.31 25.02
C LEU A 601 -43.10 26.77 26.38
N GLY A 602 -42.32 27.37 27.27
CA GLY A 602 -42.76 27.80 28.60
C GLY A 602 -43.20 26.64 29.50
N VAL A 603 -42.56 25.47 29.37
CA VAL A 603 -42.92 24.21 30.02
C VAL A 603 -41.74 23.65 30.82
N ASN A 604 -42.03 22.98 31.93
CA ASN A 604 -40.99 22.34 32.75
C ASN A 604 -40.45 21.07 32.06
N LYS A 605 -39.20 20.68 32.36
CA LYS A 605 -38.55 19.44 31.88
C LYS A 605 -39.36 18.17 32.15
N ASN A 606 -40.23 18.16 33.16
CA ASN A 606 -41.11 17.02 33.47
C ASN A 606 -42.50 17.09 32.79
N ALA A 607 -42.73 18.03 31.87
CA ALA A 607 -44.02 18.22 31.23
C ALA A 607 -44.46 16.97 30.44
N THR A 608 -45.71 16.57 30.65
CA THR A 608 -46.39 15.49 29.92
C THR A 608 -46.63 15.88 28.46
N GLN A 609 -46.82 14.89 27.59
CA GLN A 609 -47.19 15.10 26.18
C GLN A 609 -48.38 16.04 26.00
N THR A 610 -49.36 15.93 26.90
CA THR A 610 -50.57 16.76 26.90
C THR A 610 -50.25 18.22 27.21
N GLU A 611 -49.34 18.48 28.16
CA GLU A 611 -48.89 19.83 28.52
C GLU A 611 -48.05 20.47 27.41
N LEU A 612 -47.12 19.71 26.80
CA LEU A 612 -46.34 20.16 25.64
C LEU A 612 -47.25 20.57 24.47
N LYS A 613 -48.24 19.73 24.15
CA LYS A 613 -49.19 19.99 23.07
C LYS A 613 -50.09 21.19 23.35
N LYS A 614 -50.47 21.40 24.61
CA LYS A 614 -51.27 22.55 25.04
C LYS A 614 -50.47 23.86 24.94
N ALA A 615 -49.23 23.85 25.42
CA ALA A 615 -48.33 24.99 25.34
C ALA A 615 -48.00 25.36 23.89
N TYR A 616 -47.67 24.37 23.05
CA TYR A 616 -47.45 24.56 21.62
C TYR A 616 -48.67 25.21 20.94
N ARG A 617 -49.88 24.68 21.16
CA ARG A 617 -51.10 25.23 20.54
C ARG A 617 -51.35 26.68 20.94
N GLN A 618 -51.15 27.03 22.22
CA GLN A 618 -51.35 28.39 22.71
C GLN A 618 -50.35 29.37 22.10
N LEU A 619 -49.07 28.98 22.04
CA LEU A 619 -48.00 29.79 21.49
C LEU A 619 -48.09 29.88 19.95
N ALA A 620 -48.39 28.78 19.27
CA ALA A 620 -48.62 28.74 17.82
C ALA A 620 -49.80 29.64 17.41
N LEU A 621 -50.90 29.66 18.15
CA LEU A 621 -52.04 30.57 17.90
C LEU A 621 -51.67 32.05 18.12
N LYS A 622 -50.79 32.34 19.08
CA LYS A 622 -50.36 33.69 19.46
C LYS A 622 -49.35 34.29 18.47
N TYR A 623 -48.47 33.46 17.90
CA TYR A 623 -47.41 33.89 16.98
C TYR A 623 -47.68 33.50 15.53
N HIS A 624 -48.86 32.97 15.20
CA HIS A 624 -49.21 32.61 13.83
C HIS A 624 -49.03 33.80 12.87
N PRO A 625 -48.29 33.64 11.75
CA PRO A 625 -47.97 34.73 10.83
C PRO A 625 -49.21 35.49 10.30
N ASP A 626 -50.32 34.78 10.10
CA ASP A 626 -51.58 35.38 9.64
C ASP A 626 -52.33 36.19 10.71
N ARG A 627 -52.07 35.95 12.00
CA ARG A 627 -52.78 36.59 13.12
C ARG A 627 -51.93 37.63 13.85
N ASN A 628 -50.61 37.54 13.74
CA ASN A 628 -49.67 38.44 14.40
C ASN A 628 -48.68 39.00 13.38
N LYS A 629 -48.84 40.27 13.03
CA LYS A 629 -47.99 40.99 12.06
C LYS A 629 -46.74 41.63 12.68
N ALA A 630 -46.40 41.29 13.93
CA ALA A 630 -45.17 41.77 14.53
C ALA A 630 -43.95 41.25 13.72
N PRO A 631 -42.87 42.05 13.58
CA PRO A 631 -41.72 41.69 12.75
C PRO A 631 -41.06 40.36 13.15
N ASP A 632 -41.19 39.95 14.41
CA ASP A 632 -40.61 38.77 15.03
C ASP A 632 -41.58 37.57 15.15
N ALA A 633 -42.84 37.72 14.72
CA ALA A 633 -43.87 36.69 14.92
C ALA A 633 -43.61 35.41 14.11
N ALA A 634 -43.17 35.55 12.85
CA ALA A 634 -42.85 34.42 11.99
C ALA A 634 -41.64 33.62 12.51
N GLU A 635 -40.63 34.31 13.04
CA GLU A 635 -39.44 33.69 13.61
C GLU A 635 -39.76 32.95 14.91
N LYS A 636 -40.56 33.56 15.80
CA LYS A 636 -41.05 32.91 17.02
C LYS A 636 -41.93 31.69 16.74
N PHE A 637 -42.80 31.76 15.72
CA PHE A 637 -43.63 30.63 15.32
C PHE A 637 -42.82 29.43 14.84
N LYS A 638 -41.74 29.69 14.10
CA LYS A 638 -40.79 28.67 13.64
C LYS A 638 -40.09 28.02 14.84
N GLU A 639 -39.57 28.83 15.75
CA GLU A 639 -38.86 28.37 16.96
C GLU A 639 -39.76 27.53 17.89
N ILE A 640 -41.01 27.96 18.10
CA ILE A 640 -42.02 27.23 18.89
C ILE A 640 -42.35 25.87 18.24
N SER A 641 -42.37 25.81 16.91
CA SER A 641 -42.65 24.58 16.16
C SER A 641 -41.49 23.59 16.21
N GLU A 642 -40.26 24.07 16.09
CA GLU A 642 -39.04 23.26 16.23
C GLU A 642 -38.91 22.70 17.66
N ALA A 643 -39.13 23.54 18.69
CA ALA A 643 -39.11 23.12 20.08
C ALA A 643 -40.16 22.04 20.37
N TYR A 644 -41.38 22.16 19.82
CA TYR A 644 -42.41 21.13 19.96
C TYR A 644 -42.06 19.84 19.21
N GLU A 645 -41.48 19.92 18.02
CA GLU A 645 -41.08 18.73 17.25
C GLU A 645 -40.01 17.90 18.00
N VAL A 646 -39.07 18.58 18.67
CA VAL A 646 -38.02 17.93 19.44
C VAL A 646 -38.54 17.40 20.78
N LEU A 647 -39.31 18.19 21.54
CA LEU A 647 -39.78 17.81 22.86
C LEU A 647 -40.97 16.83 22.86
N SER A 648 -41.76 16.79 21.80
CA SER A 648 -42.90 15.85 21.68
C SER A 648 -42.49 14.45 21.21
N ASN A 649 -41.26 14.24 20.75
CA ASN A 649 -40.75 12.92 20.40
C ASN A 649 -39.87 12.39 21.56
N PRO A 650 -40.18 11.22 22.17
CA PRO A 650 -39.43 10.71 23.33
C PRO A 650 -37.93 10.52 23.08
N GLU A 651 -37.53 10.04 21.90
CA GLU A 651 -36.13 9.80 21.54
C GLU A 651 -35.38 11.13 21.29
N LYS A 652 -36.03 12.06 20.58
CA LYS A 652 -35.46 13.40 20.35
C LYS A 652 -35.39 14.20 21.64
N ARG A 653 -36.39 14.10 22.51
CA ARG A 653 -36.43 14.74 23.84
C ARG A 653 -35.31 14.19 24.73
N GLN A 654 -35.11 12.87 24.76
CA GLN A 654 -34.01 12.26 25.50
C GLN A 654 -32.63 12.71 24.98
N THR A 655 -32.48 12.76 23.64
CA THR A 655 -31.24 13.25 23.00
C THR A 655 -31.02 14.74 23.29
N TYR A 656 -32.08 15.54 23.26
CA TYR A 656 -32.06 16.95 23.60
C TYR A 656 -31.76 17.20 25.09
N ASP A 657 -32.30 16.36 25.98
CA ASP A 657 -32.03 16.41 27.42
C ASP A 657 -30.57 16.07 27.76
N GLN A 658 -29.90 15.32 26.87
CA GLN A 658 -28.53 14.83 27.05
C GLN A 658 -27.48 15.72 26.35
N PHE A 659 -27.81 16.28 25.17
CA PHE A 659 -26.86 16.97 24.29
C PHE A 659 -27.30 18.38 23.87
N GLY A 660 -28.53 18.75 24.20
CA GLY A 660 -29.07 20.08 23.95
C GLY A 660 -29.29 20.47 22.49
N HIS A 661 -29.35 21.78 22.23
CA HIS A 661 -29.65 22.32 20.89
C HIS A 661 -28.57 21.99 19.84
N ALA A 662 -27.32 21.78 20.28
CA ALA A 662 -26.19 21.39 19.44
C ALA A 662 -26.36 19.99 18.81
N ALA A 663 -27.17 19.12 19.40
CA ALA A 663 -27.45 17.77 18.87
C ALA A 663 -28.30 17.78 17.58
N PHE A 664 -28.87 18.95 17.23
CA PHE A 664 -29.81 19.12 16.12
C PHE A 664 -29.40 20.25 15.17
N ASP A 665 -28.23 20.87 15.35
CA ASP A 665 -27.71 21.94 14.47
C ASP A 665 -27.15 21.35 13.15
N PRO A 666 -27.72 21.69 11.98
CA PRO A 666 -27.23 21.23 10.68
C PRO A 666 -25.82 21.73 10.29
N ALA A 667 -25.31 22.76 10.96
CA ALA A 667 -24.03 23.41 10.67
C ALA A 667 -22.91 23.04 11.65
N ALA A 668 -23.16 22.11 12.60
CA ALA A 668 -22.11 21.49 13.42
C ALA A 668 -21.55 20.25 12.68
N GLY A 669 -20.70 20.50 11.68
CA GLY A 669 -19.94 19.45 11.01
C GLY A 669 -18.72 19.04 11.85
N PHE A 670 -18.71 17.77 12.26
CA PHE A 670 -17.66 17.01 13.00
C PHE A 670 -17.66 17.11 14.54
N GLY A 671 -17.94 15.97 15.19
CA GLY A 671 -17.16 15.51 16.35
C GLY A 671 -17.70 15.69 17.78
N ALA A 672 -18.94 15.27 18.09
CA ALA A 672 -19.32 14.84 19.45
C ALA A 672 -20.64 14.05 19.44
N GLY A 673 -20.56 12.79 19.01
CA GLY A 673 -21.60 11.78 19.23
C GLY A 673 -20.91 10.42 19.38
N PRO A 674 -21.44 9.45 20.14
CA PRO A 674 -20.71 8.27 20.60
C PRO A 674 -20.46 7.20 19.52
N PHE A 675 -20.47 7.55 18.23
CA PHE A 675 -20.02 6.71 17.12
C PHE A 675 -19.21 7.56 16.14
N GLY A 676 -17.91 7.28 16.03
CA GLY A 676 -16.95 8.04 15.22
C GLY A 676 -16.95 7.73 13.72
N GLY A 677 -16.02 8.38 13.00
CA GLY A 677 -15.51 7.96 11.69
C GLY A 677 -16.33 8.40 10.47
N GLY A 678 -15.79 9.32 9.66
CA GLY A 678 -16.39 9.67 8.37
C GLY A 678 -15.58 10.67 7.54
N THR A 679 -14.84 10.13 6.58
CA THR A 679 -13.86 10.75 5.68
C THR A 679 -14.43 11.83 4.75
N ARG A 680 -13.75 12.97 4.62
CA ARG A 680 -13.94 13.97 3.55
C ARG A 680 -13.42 13.39 2.22
N THR A 681 -14.27 13.30 1.19
CA THR A 681 -13.81 13.20 -0.20
C THR A 681 -13.94 14.58 -0.87
N TYR A 682 -12.79 15.23 -1.05
CA TYR A 682 -12.64 16.33 -2.01
C TYR A 682 -12.65 15.73 -3.41
N ARG A 683 -13.65 16.06 -4.23
CA ARG A 683 -13.63 15.79 -5.66
C ARG A 683 -13.11 17.04 -6.37
N GLN A 684 -11.81 17.10 -6.62
CA GLN A 684 -11.22 18.03 -7.57
C GLN A 684 -10.77 17.21 -8.78
N GLY A 685 -11.41 17.40 -9.93
CA GLY A 685 -10.86 16.96 -11.21
C GLY A 685 -9.70 17.88 -11.62
N PRO A 686 -8.84 17.41 -12.53
CA PRO A 686 -8.87 18.04 -13.84
C PRO A 686 -8.60 17.01 -14.94
N PHE A 687 -9.63 16.43 -15.55
CA PHE A 687 -9.56 15.95 -16.95
C PHE A 687 -10.96 15.93 -17.54
N THR A 688 -11.20 16.94 -18.37
CA THR A 688 -12.26 17.01 -19.36
C THR A 688 -11.95 16.02 -20.47
N TYR A 689 -12.93 15.19 -20.84
CA TYR A 689 -13.05 14.68 -22.20
C TYR A 689 -14.34 15.25 -22.79
N SER A 690 -14.16 16.03 -23.83
CA SER A 690 -15.19 16.63 -24.66
C SER A 690 -15.89 15.55 -25.50
N TYR A 691 -17.22 15.59 -25.52
CA TYR A 691 -17.97 15.12 -26.69
C TYR A 691 -18.87 16.27 -27.13
N THR A 692 -18.59 16.79 -28.32
CA THR A 692 -19.37 17.78 -29.04
C THR A 692 -20.63 17.13 -29.60
N THR A 693 -21.80 17.64 -29.23
CA THR A 693 -22.99 17.67 -30.10
C THR A 693 -23.73 18.99 -29.89
N SER A 694 -24.35 19.45 -30.98
CA SER A 694 -24.60 20.83 -31.36
C SER A 694 -25.92 21.45 -30.89
N GLY A 695 -25.90 22.78 -30.68
CA GLY A 695 -27.06 23.70 -30.73
C GLY A 695 -27.69 24.01 -29.36
N GLY A 696 -27.98 25.25 -28.95
CA GLY A 696 -27.88 26.58 -29.53
C GLY A 696 -28.80 27.54 -28.73
N GLY A 697 -28.28 28.71 -28.32
CA GLY A 697 -29.02 29.88 -27.77
C GLY A 697 -29.52 29.75 -26.32
N GLY A 698 -29.48 30.74 -25.44
CA GLY A 698 -29.07 32.15 -25.45
C GLY A 698 -29.13 32.67 -23.99
N PHE A 699 -28.37 33.72 -23.70
CA PHE A 699 -28.35 34.41 -22.40
C PHE A 699 -29.60 35.27 -22.20
N ASP A 700 -30.13 35.37 -20.96
CA ASP A 700 -30.54 36.68 -20.41
C ASP A 700 -30.55 36.70 -18.87
N PHE A 701 -30.20 37.88 -18.33
CA PHE A 701 -29.98 38.20 -16.92
C PHE A 701 -30.96 39.33 -16.56
N GLY A 702 -31.88 39.13 -15.61
CA GLY A 702 -32.77 40.24 -15.23
C GLY A 702 -33.81 39.93 -14.16
N GLY A 703 -33.59 40.49 -12.97
CA GLY A 703 -34.57 41.38 -12.32
C GLY A 703 -35.84 40.78 -11.73
N PHE A 704 -35.85 40.70 -10.40
CA PHE A 704 -37.04 40.55 -9.56
C PHE A 704 -38.14 41.57 -9.86
N SER A 705 -39.37 41.09 -10.05
CA SER A 705 -40.59 41.82 -9.69
C SER A 705 -41.81 40.89 -9.60
N ASP A 706 -42.04 40.28 -8.42
CA ASP A 706 -43.42 40.09 -7.91
C ASP A 706 -43.41 39.80 -6.39
N PRO A 707 -44.09 40.62 -5.55
CA PRO A 707 -44.27 40.35 -4.11
C PRO A 707 -45.24 39.19 -3.78
N PHE A 708 -45.83 38.52 -4.77
CA PHE A 708 -46.80 37.43 -4.56
C PHE A 708 -46.23 35.99 -4.63
N GLU A 709 -44.98 35.77 -5.05
CA GLU A 709 -44.37 34.41 -5.08
C GLU A 709 -43.94 33.86 -3.71
N ILE A 710 -43.88 34.70 -2.68
CA ILE A 710 -43.52 34.26 -1.33
C ILE A 710 -44.69 33.52 -0.65
N PHE A 711 -45.94 33.81 -1.04
CA PHE A 711 -47.13 33.32 -0.36
C PHE A 711 -47.59 31.92 -0.82
N GLU A 712 -47.32 31.50 -2.07
CA GLU A 712 -47.65 30.14 -2.55
C GLU A 712 -46.66 29.05 -2.12
N SER A 713 -45.48 29.42 -1.59
CA SER A 713 -44.52 28.45 -1.04
C SER A 713 -44.92 27.87 0.33
N PHE A 714 -45.92 28.46 1.00
CA PHE A 714 -46.23 28.16 2.40
C PHE A 714 -47.45 27.24 2.62
N PHE A 715 -48.39 27.11 1.68
CA PHE A 715 -49.59 26.28 1.86
C PHE A 715 -49.90 25.38 0.64
N GLY A 716 -49.09 24.34 0.48
CA GLY A 716 -49.55 23.01 0.06
C GLY A 716 -49.86 22.77 -1.42
N GLY A 717 -48.93 22.10 -2.13
CA GLY A 717 -49.29 21.38 -3.36
C GLY A 717 -48.18 20.87 -4.28
N GLY A 718 -47.01 20.39 -3.80
CA GLY A 718 -46.08 19.66 -4.69
C GLY A 718 -44.61 19.55 -4.23
N SER A 719 -44.20 18.34 -3.87
CA SER A 719 -42.83 17.78 -3.81
C SER A 719 -41.67 18.60 -3.20
N PRO A 720 -41.25 18.28 -1.95
CA PRO A 720 -40.02 18.80 -1.37
C PRO A 720 -38.80 17.96 -1.80
N PHE A 721 -37.78 18.64 -2.36
CA PHE A 721 -36.42 18.12 -2.43
C PHE A 721 -35.88 17.91 -1.00
N ARG A 722 -35.85 16.65 -0.55
CA ARG A 722 -35.29 16.24 0.74
C ARG A 722 -33.76 16.15 0.67
N GLN A 723 -33.07 16.97 1.45
CA GLN A 723 -31.71 16.70 1.88
C GLN A 723 -31.76 15.43 2.77
N ALA A 724 -31.14 14.35 2.28
CA ALA A 724 -31.25 13.03 2.89
C ALA A 724 -30.41 12.92 4.17
N ARG A 725 -31.07 12.93 5.33
CA ARG A 725 -30.52 12.50 6.63
C ARG A 725 -29.87 11.11 6.44
N GLN A 726 -28.55 10.99 6.60
CA GLN A 726 -27.89 9.68 6.55
C GLN A 726 -28.31 8.89 7.78
N LEU A 727 -29.20 7.91 7.58
CA LEU A 727 -29.58 7.00 8.64
C LEU A 727 -28.41 6.03 8.96
N PRO A 728 -28.26 5.57 10.21
CA PRO A 728 -27.23 4.59 10.59
C PRO A 728 -27.31 3.36 9.67
N ARG A 729 -26.14 2.83 9.29
CA ARG A 729 -26.01 1.70 8.37
C ARG A 729 -25.55 0.47 9.15
N TYR A 730 -26.40 -0.54 9.20
CA TYR A 730 -26.04 -1.87 9.70
C TYR A 730 -25.82 -2.81 8.54
N GLY A 731 -24.71 -3.56 8.56
CA GLY A 731 -24.48 -4.67 7.64
C GLY A 731 -25.15 -5.94 8.18
N ILE A 732 -26.01 -6.58 7.39
CA ILE A 732 -26.50 -7.93 7.70
C ILE A 732 -25.99 -8.87 6.62
N GLN A 733 -25.23 -9.87 7.05
CA GLN A 733 -24.77 -10.94 6.17
C GLN A 733 -25.85 -12.02 6.02
N ILE A 734 -26.13 -12.38 4.77
CA ILE A 734 -26.97 -13.52 4.40
C ILE A 734 -26.25 -14.37 3.36
N ASP A 735 -26.62 -15.64 3.26
CA ASP A 735 -26.14 -16.48 2.17
C ASP A 735 -26.92 -16.24 0.87
N PHE A 736 -26.40 -16.76 -0.23
CA PHE A 736 -26.99 -16.62 -1.55
C PHE A 736 -28.41 -17.20 -1.66
N MET A 737 -28.69 -18.32 -1.01
CA MET A 737 -29.99 -18.98 -1.06
C MET A 737 -31.04 -18.22 -0.25
N GLU A 738 -30.63 -17.62 0.86
CA GLU A 738 -31.42 -16.68 1.66
C GLU A 738 -31.70 -15.39 0.90
N ALA A 739 -30.75 -14.88 0.13
CA ALA A 739 -30.97 -13.75 -0.77
C ALA A 739 -31.99 -14.10 -1.86
N ALA A 740 -31.93 -15.33 -2.39
CA ALA A 740 -32.82 -15.79 -3.46
C ALA A 740 -34.25 -16.09 -2.97
N ARG A 741 -34.42 -16.64 -1.76
CA ARG A 741 -35.74 -17.01 -1.19
C ARG A 741 -36.34 -15.96 -0.26
N GLY A 742 -35.52 -15.01 0.19
CA GLY A 742 -35.85 -14.11 1.29
C GLY A 742 -35.70 -14.80 2.64
N CYS A 743 -35.37 -14.02 3.67
CA CYS A 743 -35.21 -14.53 5.03
C CYS A 743 -35.62 -13.48 6.07
N GLN A 744 -35.56 -13.85 7.35
CA GLN A 744 -35.73 -12.91 8.46
C GLN A 744 -34.48 -12.92 9.32
N ARG A 745 -34.05 -11.74 9.78
CA ARG A 745 -32.90 -11.57 10.66
C ARG A 745 -33.25 -10.69 11.85
N THR A 746 -32.88 -11.15 13.03
CA THR A 746 -33.05 -10.36 14.26
C THR A 746 -31.79 -9.54 14.48
N LEU A 747 -31.96 -8.24 14.68
CA LEU A 747 -30.89 -7.30 14.98
C LEU A 747 -31.21 -6.59 16.30
N VAL A 748 -30.25 -6.57 17.21
CA VAL A 748 -30.37 -5.82 18.47
C VAL A 748 -29.83 -4.41 18.22
N HIS A 749 -30.68 -3.40 18.36
CA HIS A 749 -30.29 -1.99 18.27
C HIS A 749 -30.76 -1.25 19.52
N GLN A 750 -29.85 -0.57 20.20
CA GLN A 750 -30.13 0.17 21.45
C GLN A 750 -30.86 -0.69 22.51
N GLY A 751 -30.47 -1.97 22.63
CA GLY A 751 -31.05 -2.90 23.61
C GLY A 751 -32.45 -3.44 23.26
N LYS A 752 -33.00 -3.14 22.08
CA LYS A 752 -34.26 -3.70 21.57
C LYS A 752 -34.00 -4.62 20.37
N GLU A 753 -34.69 -5.75 20.31
CA GLU A 753 -34.64 -6.68 19.18
C GLU A 753 -35.60 -6.26 18.07
N TYR A 754 -35.08 -6.17 16.85
CA TYR A 754 -35.83 -5.87 15.64
C TYR A 754 -35.73 -7.05 14.67
N THR A 755 -36.88 -7.61 14.27
CA THR A 755 -36.94 -8.63 13.23
C THR A 755 -37.10 -7.99 11.86
N ILE A 756 -36.04 -8.05 11.05
CA ILE A 756 -35.98 -7.48 9.71
C ILE A 756 -36.34 -8.56 8.69
N LYS A 757 -37.38 -8.31 7.89
CA LYS A 757 -37.75 -9.17 6.76
C LYS A 757 -36.96 -8.75 5.53
N ILE A 758 -36.11 -9.64 5.02
CA ILE A 758 -35.32 -9.45 3.81
C ILE A 758 -36.12 -10.07 2.64
N PRO A 759 -36.57 -9.27 1.66
CA PRO A 759 -37.31 -9.79 0.51
C PRO A 759 -36.41 -10.64 -0.39
N ALA A 760 -37.01 -11.64 -1.02
CA ALA A 760 -36.37 -12.42 -2.08
C ALA A 760 -35.86 -11.50 -3.21
N GLY A 761 -34.67 -11.81 -3.73
CA GLY A 761 -34.02 -11.06 -4.81
C GLY A 761 -33.09 -9.95 -4.33
N ALA A 762 -32.87 -9.83 -3.01
CA ALA A 762 -31.90 -8.89 -2.46
C ALA A 762 -30.49 -9.16 -3.05
N ASP A 763 -29.82 -8.11 -3.50
CA ASP A 763 -28.45 -8.15 -4.00
C ASP A 763 -27.45 -7.57 -3.02
N ASP A 764 -26.16 -7.81 -3.26
CA ASP A 764 -25.12 -7.21 -2.46
C ASP A 764 -25.22 -5.67 -2.46
N GLY A 765 -25.15 -5.06 -1.28
CA GLY A 765 -25.38 -3.63 -1.11
C GLY A 765 -26.85 -3.20 -1.10
N THR A 766 -27.82 -4.12 -1.19
CA THR A 766 -29.26 -3.78 -1.12
C THR A 766 -29.59 -3.10 0.20
N ARG A 767 -30.18 -1.92 0.13
CA ARG A 767 -30.56 -1.13 1.32
C ARG A 767 -32.03 -1.30 1.64
N ILE A 768 -32.32 -1.90 2.79
CA ILE A 768 -33.66 -2.04 3.34
C ILE A 768 -33.84 -0.96 4.39
N ARG A 769 -34.82 -0.07 4.16
CA ARG A 769 -35.25 0.89 5.19
C ARG A 769 -36.09 0.15 6.22
N PHE A 770 -35.67 0.19 7.48
CA PHE A 770 -36.43 -0.34 8.60
C PHE A 770 -36.56 0.77 9.64
N ASP A 771 -37.79 1.24 9.83
CA ASP A 771 -38.11 2.39 10.69
C ASP A 771 -37.21 3.63 10.42
N GLN A 772 -36.35 3.99 11.40
CA GLN A 772 -35.44 5.13 11.33
C GLN A 772 -34.01 4.78 10.85
N PHE A 773 -33.72 3.56 10.38
CA PHE A 773 -32.39 3.18 9.90
C PHE A 773 -32.38 2.40 8.57
N TYR A 774 -31.20 2.33 7.93
CA TYR A 774 -30.99 1.50 6.75
C TYR A 774 -30.16 0.28 7.14
N VAL A 775 -30.59 -0.87 6.66
CA VAL A 775 -29.82 -2.11 6.74
C VAL A 775 -29.31 -2.41 5.35
N THR A 776 -27.99 -2.50 5.22
CA THR A 776 -27.33 -2.91 3.98
C THR A 776 -27.13 -4.41 4.05
N ILE A 777 -27.64 -5.12 3.05
CA ILE A 777 -27.47 -6.56 2.94
C ILE A 777 -26.12 -6.83 2.27
N GLU A 778 -25.33 -7.68 2.91
CA GLU A 778 -24.11 -8.23 2.33
C GLU A 778 -24.37 -9.70 1.99
N VAL A 779 -24.34 -10.03 0.71
CA VAL A 779 -24.65 -11.39 0.25
C VAL A 779 -23.34 -12.15 0.08
N ARG A 780 -23.16 -13.22 0.86
CA ARG A 780 -21.95 -14.04 0.74
C ARG A 780 -21.94 -14.77 -0.61
N PRO A 781 -20.79 -14.84 -1.31
CA PRO A 781 -20.66 -15.61 -2.54
C PRO A 781 -21.01 -17.08 -2.33
N ASP A 782 -21.71 -17.68 -3.30
CA ASP A 782 -21.99 -19.12 -3.31
C ASP A 782 -20.95 -19.88 -4.13
N ARG A 783 -20.65 -21.12 -3.72
CA ARG A 783 -19.66 -21.97 -4.41
C ARG A 783 -20.17 -22.50 -5.75
N ARG A 784 -21.48 -22.58 -5.96
CA ARG A 784 -22.12 -23.15 -7.16
C ARG A 784 -22.70 -22.07 -8.05
N PHE A 785 -23.37 -21.07 -7.47
CA PHE A 785 -24.07 -20.03 -8.21
C PHE A 785 -23.27 -18.73 -8.30
N LYS A 786 -23.06 -18.22 -9.51
CA LYS A 786 -22.55 -16.87 -9.79
C LYS A 786 -23.70 -15.99 -10.28
N ARG A 787 -23.88 -14.80 -9.72
CA ARG A 787 -24.97 -13.89 -10.11
C ARG A 787 -24.43 -12.75 -10.96
N ASP A 788 -25.16 -12.42 -12.03
CA ASP A 788 -25.01 -11.21 -12.83
C ASP A 788 -26.38 -10.55 -12.98
N GLY A 789 -26.64 -9.50 -12.20
CA GLY A 789 -27.95 -8.85 -12.13
C GLY A 789 -29.06 -9.80 -11.66
N LEU A 790 -29.99 -10.14 -12.55
CA LEU A 790 -31.07 -11.09 -12.28
C LEU A 790 -30.74 -12.51 -12.74
N ASP A 791 -29.71 -12.67 -13.57
CA ASP A 791 -29.33 -13.94 -14.14
C ASP A 791 -28.31 -14.64 -13.25
N ILE A 792 -28.35 -15.98 -13.24
CA ILE A 792 -27.42 -16.81 -12.47
C ILE A 792 -26.71 -17.79 -13.38
N PHE A 793 -25.48 -18.12 -13.03
CA PHE A 793 -24.58 -18.97 -13.81
C PHE A 793 -24.08 -20.10 -12.92
N ILE A 794 -24.09 -21.32 -13.46
CA ILE A 794 -23.46 -22.48 -12.84
C ILE A 794 -22.55 -23.18 -13.83
N ASP A 795 -21.49 -23.78 -13.33
CA ASP A 795 -20.65 -24.71 -14.08
C ASP A 795 -21.07 -26.13 -13.71
N GLU A 796 -21.64 -26.86 -14.67
CA GLU A 796 -22.09 -28.24 -14.45
C GLU A 796 -21.14 -29.21 -15.17
N PRO A 797 -20.39 -30.03 -14.43
CA PRO A 797 -19.50 -31.02 -15.03
C PRO A 797 -20.30 -32.19 -15.63
N ILE A 798 -19.97 -32.59 -16.86
CA ILE A 798 -20.52 -33.77 -17.53
C ILE A 798 -19.40 -34.67 -18.04
N SER A 799 -19.63 -35.98 -18.12
CA SER A 799 -18.64 -36.88 -18.69
C SER A 799 -18.53 -36.73 -20.21
N PHE A 800 -17.38 -37.09 -20.77
CA PHE A 800 -17.18 -37.20 -22.23
C PHE A 800 -18.29 -38.03 -22.90
N SER A 801 -18.66 -39.17 -22.32
CA SER A 801 -19.72 -40.04 -22.86
C SER A 801 -21.10 -39.38 -22.86
N GLN A 802 -21.44 -38.60 -21.82
CA GLN A 802 -22.71 -37.86 -21.75
C GLN A 802 -22.78 -36.73 -22.79
N ALA A 803 -21.65 -36.07 -23.06
CA ALA A 803 -21.56 -35.05 -24.08
C ALA A 803 -21.64 -35.64 -25.50
N ALA A 804 -20.94 -36.76 -25.74
CA ALA A 804 -20.90 -37.43 -27.04
C ALA A 804 -22.25 -38.09 -27.39
N LEU A 805 -22.83 -38.88 -26.49
CA LEU A 805 -24.03 -39.68 -26.75
C LEU A 805 -25.34 -38.95 -26.43
N GLY A 806 -25.27 -37.82 -25.74
CA GLY A 806 -26.42 -37.14 -25.16
C GLY A 806 -26.90 -37.83 -23.88
N SER A 807 -27.54 -37.06 -23.02
CA SER A 807 -27.91 -37.50 -21.67
C SER A 807 -29.00 -36.59 -21.10
N VAL A 808 -29.65 -37.02 -20.02
CA VAL A 808 -30.45 -36.13 -19.17
C VAL A 808 -29.73 -36.04 -17.84
N ILE A 809 -29.20 -34.85 -17.54
CA ILE A 809 -28.52 -34.54 -16.28
C ILE A 809 -29.46 -33.79 -15.36
N THR A 810 -29.21 -33.86 -14.05
CA THR A 810 -29.94 -33.09 -13.06
C THR A 810 -29.10 -31.89 -12.66
N VAL A 811 -29.62 -30.68 -12.83
CA VAL A 811 -28.92 -29.43 -12.50
C VAL A 811 -29.56 -28.75 -11.29
N PRO A 812 -28.77 -28.21 -10.36
CA PRO A 812 -29.29 -27.45 -9.24
C PRO A 812 -29.82 -26.10 -9.72
N THR A 813 -30.95 -25.68 -9.18
CA THR A 813 -31.59 -24.38 -9.37
C THR A 813 -31.89 -23.78 -8.00
N ILE A 814 -32.25 -22.50 -7.95
CA ILE A 814 -32.63 -21.83 -6.69
C ILE A 814 -33.83 -22.53 -6.00
N ASP A 815 -34.72 -23.15 -6.77
CA ASP A 815 -35.97 -23.75 -6.28
C ASP A 815 -35.87 -25.26 -6.05
N GLY A 816 -34.71 -25.88 -6.30
CA GLY A 816 -34.52 -27.32 -6.22
C GLY A 816 -33.72 -27.84 -7.40
N GLU A 817 -34.06 -29.00 -7.92
CA GLU A 817 -33.34 -29.64 -9.03
C GLU A 817 -34.20 -29.70 -10.31
N LEU A 818 -33.57 -29.51 -11.47
CA LEU A 818 -34.22 -29.56 -12.77
C LEU A 818 -33.51 -30.55 -13.69
N LYS A 819 -34.28 -31.36 -14.43
CA LYS A 819 -33.71 -32.26 -15.43
C LYS A 819 -33.42 -31.53 -16.74
N LEU A 820 -32.16 -31.50 -17.14
CA LEU A 820 -31.66 -30.83 -18.33
C LEU A 820 -31.23 -31.86 -19.38
N LYS A 821 -31.75 -31.74 -20.60
CA LYS A 821 -31.37 -32.61 -21.72
C LYS A 821 -30.11 -32.08 -22.40
N VAL A 822 -29.02 -32.83 -22.32
CA VAL A 822 -27.77 -32.63 -23.06
C VAL A 822 -27.91 -33.31 -24.42
N ARG A 823 -27.69 -32.54 -25.50
CA ARG A 823 -27.74 -33.09 -26.87
C ARG A 823 -26.46 -33.90 -27.17
N PRO A 824 -26.55 -34.96 -27.98
CA PRO A 824 -25.34 -35.60 -28.51
C PRO A 824 -24.45 -34.59 -29.24
N GLY A 825 -23.14 -34.71 -29.10
CA GLY A 825 -22.15 -33.82 -29.72
C GLY A 825 -21.99 -32.45 -29.04
N THR A 826 -22.51 -32.28 -27.82
CA THR A 826 -22.32 -31.04 -27.03
C THR A 826 -20.84 -30.75 -26.81
N GLN A 827 -20.40 -29.50 -27.04
CA GLN A 827 -19.03 -29.06 -26.81
C GLN A 827 -18.83 -28.48 -25.40
N SER A 828 -17.62 -28.56 -24.85
CA SER A 828 -17.30 -27.95 -23.55
C SER A 828 -17.47 -26.43 -23.61
N GLY A 829 -17.98 -25.83 -22.55
CA GLY A 829 -18.31 -24.39 -22.48
C GLY A 829 -19.67 -24.04 -23.09
N THR A 830 -20.43 -25.00 -23.64
CA THR A 830 -21.79 -24.76 -24.13
C THR A 830 -22.68 -24.21 -23.02
N LEU A 831 -23.32 -23.07 -23.27
CA LEU A 831 -24.26 -22.42 -22.34
C LEU A 831 -25.70 -22.79 -22.68
N ILE A 832 -26.41 -23.37 -21.70
CA ILE A 832 -27.83 -23.67 -21.81
C ILE A 832 -28.62 -22.72 -20.91
N ARG A 833 -29.56 -21.99 -21.50
CA ARG A 833 -30.44 -21.04 -20.80
C ARG A 833 -31.72 -21.72 -20.31
N LEU A 834 -31.92 -21.72 -19.00
CA LEU A 834 -33.14 -22.10 -18.30
C LEU A 834 -33.96 -20.85 -18.00
N ARG A 835 -35.02 -20.63 -18.79
CA ARG A 835 -35.84 -19.41 -18.67
C ARG A 835 -36.60 -19.35 -17.34
N GLY A 836 -36.55 -18.20 -16.68
CA GLY A 836 -37.26 -17.90 -15.43
C GLY A 836 -36.70 -18.61 -14.19
N GLN A 837 -35.50 -19.19 -14.27
CA GLN A 837 -34.87 -19.92 -13.16
C GLN A 837 -33.79 -19.12 -12.42
N GLY A 838 -33.60 -17.84 -12.77
CA GLY A 838 -32.66 -16.93 -12.12
C GLY A 838 -33.23 -16.26 -10.86
N MET A 839 -32.60 -15.17 -10.46
CA MET A 839 -32.98 -14.41 -9.26
C MET A 839 -34.36 -13.74 -9.44
N PRO A 840 -35.19 -13.72 -8.39
CA PRO A 840 -36.44 -12.97 -8.42
C PRO A 840 -36.18 -11.47 -8.44
N VAL A 841 -37.07 -10.73 -9.12
CA VAL A 841 -37.00 -9.27 -9.17
C VAL A 841 -37.34 -8.71 -7.80
N LEU A 842 -36.40 -7.96 -7.21
CA LEU A 842 -36.59 -7.30 -5.92
C LEU A 842 -37.83 -6.41 -5.94
N ARG A 843 -38.83 -6.73 -5.09
CA ARG A 843 -40.11 -5.99 -4.97
C ARG A 843 -40.91 -5.87 -6.29
N GLY A 844 -40.68 -6.76 -7.25
CA GLY A 844 -41.37 -6.80 -8.54
C GLY A 844 -41.99 -8.17 -8.84
N ARG A 845 -42.51 -8.32 -10.07
CA ARG A 845 -42.95 -9.61 -10.61
C ARG A 845 -41.98 -10.05 -11.72
N GLY A 846 -41.58 -11.33 -11.69
CA GLY A 846 -40.66 -11.92 -12.67
C GLY A 846 -39.37 -12.44 -12.04
N ARG A 847 -38.59 -13.18 -12.84
CA ARG A 847 -37.28 -13.71 -12.50
C ARG A 847 -36.35 -13.55 -13.69
N GLY A 848 -35.05 -13.46 -13.43
CA GLY A 848 -34.04 -13.67 -14.48
C GLY A 848 -33.96 -15.15 -14.87
N ASP A 849 -32.91 -15.48 -15.62
CA ASP A 849 -32.68 -16.81 -16.14
C ASP A 849 -31.46 -17.47 -15.48
N GLN A 850 -31.42 -18.80 -15.53
CA GLN A 850 -30.23 -19.55 -15.14
C GLN A 850 -29.50 -20.05 -16.38
N TYR A 851 -28.20 -19.78 -16.46
CA TYR A 851 -27.32 -20.28 -17.49
C TYR A 851 -26.46 -21.41 -16.92
N VAL A 852 -26.58 -22.58 -17.51
CA VAL A 852 -25.77 -23.76 -17.17
C VAL A 852 -24.66 -23.87 -18.20
N ARG A 853 -23.42 -23.65 -17.79
CA ARG A 853 -22.23 -23.90 -18.62
C ARG A 853 -21.79 -25.33 -18.42
N LEU A 854 -21.85 -26.13 -19.47
CA LEU A 854 -21.45 -27.53 -19.42
C LEU A 854 -19.94 -27.64 -19.55
N ILE A 855 -19.28 -28.24 -18.55
CA ILE A 855 -17.83 -28.48 -18.55
C ILE A 855 -17.59 -29.97 -18.75
N ILE A 856 -16.94 -30.35 -19.84
CA ILE A 856 -16.68 -31.77 -20.11
C ILE A 856 -15.47 -32.23 -19.31
N ASN A 857 -15.68 -33.14 -18.38
CA ASN A 857 -14.62 -33.79 -17.62
C ASN A 857 -14.15 -35.04 -18.37
N ILE A 858 -12.86 -35.03 -18.74
CA ILE A 858 -12.18 -36.19 -19.32
C ILE A 858 -11.54 -36.98 -18.17
N PRO A 859 -11.74 -38.31 -18.08
CA PRO A 859 -11.12 -39.11 -17.02
C PRO A 859 -9.58 -39.06 -17.11
N GLU A 860 -8.91 -38.79 -15.99
CA GLU A 860 -7.44 -38.78 -15.90
C GLU A 860 -6.83 -40.19 -16.00
N HIS A 861 -7.62 -41.22 -15.68
CA HIS A 861 -7.21 -42.61 -15.71
C HIS A 861 -8.23 -43.47 -16.44
N LEU A 862 -7.77 -44.17 -17.47
CA LEU A 862 -8.59 -45.07 -18.28
C LEU A 862 -8.17 -46.52 -18.02
N SER A 863 -9.15 -47.41 -17.84
CA SER A 863 -8.88 -48.85 -17.85
C SER A 863 -8.41 -49.29 -19.24
N ARG A 864 -7.73 -50.45 -19.31
CA ARG A 864 -7.25 -51.03 -20.58
C ARG A 864 -8.37 -51.15 -21.61
N ARG A 865 -9.58 -51.53 -21.19
CA ARG A 865 -10.74 -51.66 -22.08
C ARG A 865 -11.26 -50.29 -22.56
N GLN A 866 -11.27 -49.27 -21.71
CA GLN A 866 -11.73 -47.93 -22.08
C GLN A 866 -10.77 -47.25 -23.06
N ARG A 867 -9.45 -47.44 -22.90
CA ARG A 867 -8.45 -46.95 -23.85
C ARG A 867 -8.65 -47.57 -25.23
N GLN A 868 -8.80 -48.89 -25.29
CA GLN A 868 -9.03 -49.60 -26.55
C GLN A 868 -10.28 -49.08 -27.29
N LEU A 869 -11.38 -48.81 -26.56
CA LEU A 869 -12.60 -48.27 -27.16
C LEU A 869 -12.45 -46.85 -27.71
N LEU A 870 -11.57 -46.03 -27.12
CA LEU A 870 -11.28 -44.68 -27.63
C LEU A 870 -10.34 -44.72 -28.84
N GLU A 871 -9.38 -45.65 -28.85
CA GLU A 871 -8.51 -45.92 -30.02
C GLU A 871 -9.35 -46.43 -31.21
N GLU A 872 -10.26 -47.39 -30.99
CA GLU A 872 -11.21 -47.85 -32.02
C GLU A 872 -12.11 -46.71 -32.53
N PHE A 873 -12.56 -45.81 -31.64
CA PHE A 873 -13.35 -44.63 -32.02
C PHE A 873 -12.57 -43.60 -32.84
N GLU A 874 -11.27 -43.43 -32.58
CA GLU A 874 -10.37 -42.58 -33.38
C GLU A 874 -10.15 -43.16 -34.79
N GLU A 875 -10.11 -44.49 -34.93
CA GLU A 875 -9.97 -45.16 -36.23
C GLU A 875 -11.24 -45.03 -37.11
N GLU A 876 -12.42 -44.87 -36.50
CA GLU A 876 -13.70 -44.69 -37.21
C GLU A 876 -14.02 -43.23 -37.61
N GLY A 877 -13.27 -42.24 -37.06
CA GLY A 877 -13.61 -40.81 -37.09
C GLY A 877 -12.80 -39.93 -38.04
#